data_AF-A0A258VMJ0-F1
#
_entry.id   AF-A0A258VMJ0-F1
#
_cell.length_a   1.000
_cell.length_b   1.000
_cell.length_c   1.000
_cell.angle_alpha   90.00
_cell.angle_beta   90.00
_cell.angle_gamma   90.00
#
_symmetry.space_group_name_H-M   'P 1'
#
loop_
_entity.id
_entity.type
_entity.pdbx_description
1 polymer ?
#
loop_
_entity_poly.entity_id
_entity_poly.type
_entity_poly.pdbx_seq_one_letter_code
_entity_poly.pdbx_strand_id
1 'polypeptide(L)'
;MNASIIDMSSNSSHIEISQFTINNSKTSDSSLSSKINQDVTEILINGNFNSISEPFLSLQSDCSVHSIDVTEIDSNSIAFNSNVSLSEGTHVYYLGYTKTDKVEGKNYISQECHSIPLTIDIKKTISNTSSTIESFGTPLKDTNPKIIVSGIGVGEATKIYIGVNCSGTMVDEFNNQSSTQANHQAGVYLVGNIGTHKFSVLKTDEYGNSTCEDLAKAHPILNWSTIASITSSSAAFAAIRSDGAVIAWGNPDYGGDSSAVAAQIDGTIDVTQIVATGAAFAAIRSDGSVVTWGNATYGGNSSYVSSFLDGTIDVVKIIGNTYSFAAIRSDGSVVTWGFSPYGGDSTSVSASLNGTIPVLEIVHSYSAFAAIRSDGSVVTWGNSSNGGNSSSVSAALDGTIDVVEIASTKTILGGAFAAIRSDGSVITWGGSNFGGDSSSVSAAINGTIDVIKIAATDNAFGSAFAAIRSDGSVITWGNASNGGNSVAVSASINGTIDVIKIVSTYYAFSAIRSDGSVITWGNGSYGGNSAAVSASINGTIDVTKVIATQNAFAAIRSDGSVITWGYAGNGGDSSSVAASINGTTAVTNVFSTSAAFVALRSDGSLVTWGNTTYGSDSSSVSSAIDGTIDVTQIYTTDRAFAALRSDGSVVTWGDPLYGGLSNSITVALDGSIDVISLVSNTMTFAATRSDGSVVTWGISGNGGDSSNVSSGLNGTINVTQVVAASSAYAAIREDGSVITWGVSQFGGNSSAVSASIDGTIDVTKIVATNYAFAAIRTDGSVIVWGEPTLGGDPSAVSSSIDGTIDVTQIVATVSAFAALRSDGSVITWGNSTNGGDSSSVSASLNGAIDVIQITSTSSAFAALRSDGSVITWGNSTNGGDSSSVSANIDGTIDVTKIVSTGAAFAAIRSDGSVITWGSANHGGNSSSVSSSLNGTIPITQIIPTIPDTTGAFAAIRSDGSVITWGDSANGGNSSSVSASLNGTIDVTKIIATASGFAAIRADGSVITWGNYGGDSSSVAASLNGTIDVTQVFSNKGAFAAIRSDGSVITWGITSYGGDSSAVAGSINGSIPTIQITSTDSAFAALRSDGSVIAWGNQSYGGSISRGAALASY
;
A
#
# COMPACT_ATOMS: atom_id res chain seq x y z
N MET A 1 -22.57 10.58 59.65
CA MET A 1 -22.24 11.24 60.94
C MET A 1 -20.98 12.04 60.76
N ASN A 2 -20.88 13.20 61.42
CA ASN A 2 -19.73 14.09 61.65
C ASN A 2 -18.75 14.27 60.47
N ALA A 3 -18.81 15.36 59.69
CA ALA A 3 -18.70 16.79 60.02
C ALA A 3 -17.26 17.30 60.20
N SER A 4 -16.94 18.33 59.42
CA SER A 4 -15.69 19.09 59.50
C SER A 4 -15.59 19.86 60.81
N ILE A 5 -14.35 20.06 61.29
CA ILE A 5 -14.01 21.27 62.03
C ILE A 5 -13.69 22.35 61.00
N ILE A 6 -14.41 23.47 61.05
CA ILE A 6 -13.92 24.85 60.98
C ILE A 6 -15.11 25.75 61.29
N ASP A 7 -14.91 26.72 62.18
CA ASP A 7 -15.90 27.74 62.53
C ASP A 7 -15.67 28.97 61.64
N MET A 8 -16.69 29.37 60.85
CA MET A 8 -17.27 30.73 60.84
C MET A 8 -18.25 30.97 59.66
N SER A 9 -19.53 31.12 60.01
CA SER A 9 -20.58 31.92 59.33
C SER A 9 -20.94 31.75 57.82
N SER A 10 -22.11 31.14 57.60
CA SER A 10 -23.29 31.68 56.84
C SER A 10 -23.76 31.09 55.47
N ASN A 11 -24.96 30.47 55.55
CA ASN A 11 -26.10 30.40 54.60
C ASN A 11 -26.16 29.50 53.32
N SER A 12 -27.04 28.45 53.43
CA SER A 12 -28.05 27.92 52.45
C SER A 12 -27.65 27.26 51.11
N SER A 13 -28.25 26.15 50.63
CA SER A 13 -29.22 25.18 51.23
C SER A 13 -29.58 23.93 50.36
N HIS A 14 -29.45 22.71 50.93
CA HIS A 14 -30.30 21.47 50.80
C HIS A 14 -30.37 20.49 49.58
N ILE A 15 -30.43 19.16 49.92
CA ILE A 15 -30.95 17.94 49.20
C ILE A 15 -30.00 17.29 48.13
N GLU A 16 -29.65 15.98 48.04
CA GLU A 16 -30.04 14.63 48.61
C GLU A 16 -31.11 13.83 47.77
N ILE A 17 -31.28 12.48 47.67
CA ILE A 17 -30.79 11.23 48.33
C ILE A 17 -30.52 10.09 47.25
N SER A 18 -30.61 8.77 47.55
CA SER A 18 -30.09 7.66 46.69
C SER A 18 -30.73 6.23 46.77
N GLN A 19 -30.38 5.39 45.77
CA GLN A 19 -30.50 3.92 45.52
C GLN A 19 -30.52 2.87 46.68
N PHE A 20 -31.10 1.65 46.48
CA PHE A 20 -30.38 0.35 46.23
C PHE A 20 -31.25 -0.97 46.13
N THR A 21 -30.70 -1.95 45.39
CA THR A 21 -31.04 -3.32 44.87
C THR A 21 -31.61 -4.46 45.78
N ILE A 22 -32.28 -5.51 45.20
CA ILE A 22 -32.06 -7.00 45.36
C ILE A 22 -33.21 -7.92 44.79
N ASN A 23 -32.87 -9.15 44.35
CA ASN A 23 -33.73 -10.20 43.70
C ASN A 23 -34.45 -11.18 44.67
N ASN A 24 -35.56 -11.84 44.22
CA ASN A 24 -35.75 -13.31 44.35
C ASN A 24 -36.92 -13.93 43.51
N SER A 25 -37.13 -15.26 43.59
CA SER A 25 -37.79 -16.12 42.56
C SER A 25 -39.00 -17.01 42.99
N LYS A 26 -39.66 -17.65 42.00
CA LYS A 26 -40.75 -18.71 42.05
C LYS A 26 -42.19 -18.18 42.25
N THR A 27 -43.30 -18.85 41.85
CA THR A 27 -43.60 -20.25 41.40
C THR A 27 -44.52 -20.35 40.14
N SER A 28 -44.75 -21.59 39.66
CA SER A 28 -45.77 -22.07 38.69
C SER A 28 -47.25 -21.85 39.16
N ASP A 29 -48.34 -22.11 38.41
CA ASP A 29 -48.67 -23.28 37.55
C ASP A 29 -49.97 -23.12 36.67
N SER A 30 -50.18 -24.00 35.68
CA SER A 30 -51.40 -24.51 34.93
C SER A 30 -52.73 -23.69 34.82
N SER A 31 -53.71 -23.91 33.92
CA SER A 31 -53.87 -24.52 32.57
C SER A 31 -55.36 -24.35 32.12
N LEU A 32 -55.69 -24.44 30.80
CA LEU A 32 -57.06 -24.49 30.20
C LEU A 32 -58.00 -23.26 30.43
N SER A 33 -59.05 -22.96 29.63
CA SER A 33 -59.43 -23.39 28.27
C SER A 33 -60.49 -22.48 27.59
N SER A 34 -60.34 -22.26 26.27
CA SER A 34 -61.37 -22.19 25.20
C SER A 34 -62.44 -21.06 25.11
N LYS A 35 -62.54 -20.52 23.88
CA LYS A 35 -63.73 -19.91 23.18
C LYS A 35 -64.21 -18.55 23.73
N ILE A 36 -64.75 -17.62 22.93
CA ILE A 36 -65.65 -17.76 21.76
C ILE A 36 -65.21 -16.92 20.53
N ASN A 37 -65.61 -17.40 19.34
CA ASN A 37 -65.77 -16.77 18.00
C ASN A 37 -65.65 -15.23 17.88
N GLN A 38 -65.22 -14.67 16.74
CA GLN A 38 -65.16 -15.19 15.33
C GLN A 38 -63.94 -14.55 14.58
N ASP A 39 -63.71 -14.58 13.25
CA ASP A 39 -64.52 -14.94 12.08
C ASP A 39 -63.69 -15.50 10.88
N VAL A 40 -64.36 -15.73 9.74
CA VAL A 40 -63.86 -16.33 8.47
C VAL A 40 -63.61 -15.19 7.43
N THR A 41 -62.79 -15.24 6.36
CA THR A 41 -62.28 -16.34 5.49
C THR A 41 -60.97 -15.96 4.77
N GLU A 42 -60.27 -16.95 4.19
CA GLU A 42 -59.09 -16.85 3.32
C GLU A 42 -59.36 -16.21 1.93
N ILE A 43 -58.31 -15.72 1.26
CA ILE A 43 -57.76 -16.24 -0.03
C ILE A 43 -56.53 -15.41 -0.50
N LEU A 44 -55.61 -16.05 -1.24
CA LEU A 44 -54.40 -15.47 -1.86
C LEU A 44 -54.58 -15.25 -3.37
N ILE A 45 -53.93 -14.22 -3.95
CA ILE A 45 -53.19 -14.16 -5.25
C ILE A 45 -53.09 -12.74 -5.85
N ASN A 46 -51.92 -12.45 -6.42
CA ASN A 46 -51.46 -11.37 -7.32
C ASN A 46 -52.48 -10.42 -8.00
N GLY A 47 -52.12 -9.13 -8.12
CA GLY A 47 -52.72 -8.18 -9.09
C GLY A 47 -52.00 -6.83 -9.13
N ASN A 48 -51.37 -6.48 -10.26
CA ASN A 48 -50.52 -5.29 -10.44
C ASN A 48 -51.26 -4.12 -11.18
N PHE A 49 -50.71 -2.90 -11.11
CA PHE A 49 -50.98 -1.65 -11.89
C PHE A 49 -51.95 -0.55 -11.39
N ASN A 50 -51.35 0.64 -11.20
CA ASN A 50 -51.72 2.03 -11.60
C ASN A 50 -53.19 2.41 -11.88
N SER A 51 -53.67 3.53 -11.28
CA SER A 51 -53.59 4.88 -11.93
C SER A 51 -54.35 6.03 -11.21
N ILE A 52 -53.65 7.17 -10.98
CA ILE A 52 -54.05 8.58 -11.23
C ILE A 52 -55.51 9.04 -10.91
N SER A 53 -55.69 10.00 -9.96
CA SER A 53 -56.12 11.40 -10.26
C SER A 53 -56.40 12.26 -9.01
N GLU A 54 -55.91 13.51 -9.05
CA GLU A 54 -56.12 14.62 -8.06
C GLU A 54 -57.49 15.37 -8.29
N PRO A 55 -57.92 16.48 -7.59
CA PRO A 55 -57.12 17.70 -7.32
C PRO A 55 -57.46 18.67 -6.12
N PHE A 56 -56.56 19.66 -5.90
CA PHE A 56 -56.75 20.99 -5.22
C PHE A 56 -56.94 21.02 -3.66
N LEU A 57 -56.54 22.05 -2.88
CA LEU A 57 -56.26 23.48 -3.16
C LEU A 57 -55.24 24.15 -2.17
N SER A 58 -54.12 24.67 -2.70
CA SER A 58 -53.25 25.83 -2.32
C SER A 58 -52.93 26.28 -0.86
N LEU A 59 -51.64 26.61 -0.62
CA LEU A 59 -51.15 27.97 -0.32
C LEU A 59 -49.61 28.10 -0.54
N GLN A 60 -49.12 29.26 -1.00
CA GLN A 60 -47.73 29.55 -1.42
C GLN A 60 -46.82 30.04 -0.25
N SER A 61 -45.49 30.14 -0.33
CA SER A 61 -44.60 30.70 -1.38
C SER A 61 -43.12 30.36 -1.11
N ASP A 62 -42.11 30.60 -1.97
CA ASP A 62 -42.00 30.62 -3.45
C ASP A 62 -40.48 30.57 -3.77
N CYS A 63 -39.99 29.48 -4.36
CA CYS A 63 -38.64 29.35 -4.94
C CYS A 63 -38.64 28.22 -5.98
N SER A 64 -39.16 28.51 -7.17
CA SER A 64 -39.40 27.51 -8.22
C SER A 64 -38.24 27.42 -9.22
N VAL A 65 -37.41 26.38 -9.07
CA VAL A 65 -36.49 25.93 -10.13
C VAL A 65 -37.33 25.43 -11.31
N HIS A 66 -37.16 26.03 -12.48
CA HIS A 66 -37.71 25.52 -13.74
C HIS A 66 -36.62 24.82 -14.54
N SER A 67 -36.83 23.53 -14.83
CA SER A 67 -36.08 22.80 -15.85
C SER A 67 -36.77 22.95 -17.21
N ILE A 68 -36.02 23.25 -18.26
CA ILE A 68 -36.46 23.06 -19.65
C ILE A 68 -35.34 22.36 -20.42
N ASP A 69 -35.71 21.22 -20.97
CA ASP A 69 -35.08 20.47 -22.07
C ASP A 69 -36.12 20.55 -23.22
N VAL A 70 -35.84 20.58 -24.52
CA VAL A 70 -34.69 20.19 -25.36
C VAL A 70 -34.68 21.09 -26.62
N THR A 71 -33.57 21.19 -27.35
CA THR A 71 -33.43 21.16 -28.85
C THR A 71 -32.35 22.08 -29.43
N GLU A 72 -31.68 21.57 -30.47
CA GLU A 72 -30.76 22.31 -31.34
C GLU A 72 -31.52 23.30 -32.25
N ILE A 73 -30.90 24.45 -32.59
CA ILE A 73 -30.80 24.96 -33.96
C ILE A 73 -29.86 26.19 -34.04
N ASP A 74 -29.13 26.22 -35.14
CA ASP A 74 -28.04 27.10 -35.57
C ASP A 74 -28.10 28.63 -35.39
N SER A 75 -26.89 29.17 -35.12
CA SER A 75 -26.24 30.30 -35.83
C SER A 75 -26.43 31.79 -35.46
N ASN A 76 -25.28 32.46 -35.48
CA ASN A 76 -25.01 33.81 -36.01
C ASN A 76 -25.76 35.05 -35.46
N SER A 77 -25.06 35.71 -34.52
CA SER A 77 -24.69 37.15 -34.57
C SER A 77 -25.77 38.25 -34.66
N ILE A 78 -25.67 39.23 -33.76
CA ILE A 78 -25.28 40.64 -34.07
C ILE A 78 -24.98 41.37 -32.74
N ALA A 79 -24.11 42.37 -32.78
CA ALA A 79 -23.68 43.13 -31.59
C ALA A 79 -23.89 44.65 -31.76
N PHE A 80 -23.75 45.37 -30.63
CA PHE A 80 -23.84 46.83 -30.45
C PHE A 80 -25.28 47.40 -30.41
N ASN A 81 -25.64 48.35 -29.54
CA ASN A 81 -24.78 49.42 -29.00
C ASN A 81 -25.22 50.02 -27.64
N SER A 82 -24.24 50.59 -26.93
CA SER A 82 -24.31 51.74 -25.99
C SER A 82 -25.28 51.80 -24.79
N ASN A 83 -24.68 51.92 -23.60
CA ASN A 83 -25.04 52.85 -22.51
C ASN A 83 -26.53 53.06 -22.14
N VAL A 84 -27.03 52.26 -21.19
CA VAL A 84 -28.12 52.66 -20.28
C VAL A 84 -27.64 52.50 -18.83
N SER A 85 -28.08 53.40 -17.96
CA SER A 85 -27.67 53.55 -16.56
C SER A 85 -27.89 52.31 -15.68
N LEU A 86 -26.93 52.05 -14.79
CA LEU A 86 -27.14 51.19 -13.62
C LEU A 86 -28.27 51.74 -12.73
N SER A 87 -29.23 50.89 -12.40
CA SER A 87 -30.12 51.06 -11.24
C SER A 87 -29.59 50.22 -10.05
N GLU A 88 -29.89 50.66 -8.83
CA GLU A 88 -29.38 50.07 -7.60
C GLU A 88 -29.81 48.60 -7.38
N GLY A 89 -28.99 47.82 -6.66
CA GLY A 89 -29.46 46.64 -5.92
C GLY A 89 -29.26 45.27 -6.57
N THR A 90 -28.01 44.85 -6.81
CA THR A 90 -27.70 43.42 -7.02
C THR A 90 -26.48 43.04 -6.17
N HIS A 91 -26.68 42.11 -5.23
CA HIS A 91 -25.64 41.53 -4.40
C HIS A 91 -25.47 40.04 -4.77
N VAL A 92 -24.24 39.57 -4.87
CA VAL A 92 -23.90 38.16 -5.07
C VAL A 92 -23.44 37.60 -3.73
N TYR A 93 -23.96 36.45 -3.32
CA TYR A 93 -23.65 35.80 -2.06
C TYR A 93 -22.44 34.87 -2.18
N TYR A 94 -21.65 34.78 -1.11
CA TYR A 94 -20.58 33.79 -0.96
C TYR A 94 -20.91 32.90 0.25
N LEU A 95 -20.69 31.59 0.13
CA LEU A 95 -20.84 30.63 1.22
C LEU A 95 -19.45 30.25 1.75
N GLY A 96 -19.24 30.38 3.06
CA GLY A 96 -18.01 29.98 3.75
C GLY A 96 -18.34 29.31 5.09
N TYR A 97 -17.57 28.29 5.45
CA TYR A 97 -17.81 27.46 6.64
C TYR A 97 -16.65 27.51 7.64
N THR A 98 -16.91 28.06 8.82
CA THR A 98 -16.10 27.96 10.07
C THR A 98 -17.03 28.27 11.25
N LYS A 99 -16.92 27.71 12.45
CA LYS A 99 -16.06 26.65 13.02
C LYS A 99 -16.81 26.10 14.26
N THR A 100 -16.62 24.84 14.62
CA THR A 100 -17.22 24.23 15.82
C THR A 100 -16.36 24.45 17.06
N ASP A 101 -16.96 24.91 18.16
CA ASP A 101 -16.38 24.93 19.51
C ASP A 101 -17.30 24.21 20.51
N LYS A 102 -16.72 23.55 21.53
CA LYS A 102 -17.42 22.65 22.47
C LYS A 102 -17.69 23.33 23.82
N VAL A 103 -18.94 23.29 24.28
CA VAL A 103 -19.32 23.43 25.70
C VAL A 103 -20.43 22.41 26.03
N GLU A 104 -20.33 21.74 27.19
CA GLU A 104 -21.38 20.94 27.86
C GLU A 104 -22.21 19.95 27.00
N GLY A 105 -21.53 19.13 26.21
CA GLY A 105 -21.94 17.73 25.99
C GLY A 105 -23.16 17.46 25.09
N LYS A 106 -23.69 18.45 24.37
CA LYS A 106 -24.72 18.26 23.33
C LYS A 106 -24.42 19.08 22.08
N ASN A 107 -24.43 18.44 20.92
CA ASN A 107 -24.30 19.14 19.64
C ASN A 107 -25.64 19.76 19.23
N TYR A 108 -25.61 21.04 18.87
CA TYR A 108 -26.71 21.74 18.20
C TYR A 108 -26.15 22.51 17.01
N ILE A 109 -26.88 22.51 15.89
CA ILE A 109 -26.61 23.40 14.75
C ILE A 109 -27.67 24.50 14.78
N SER A 110 -27.25 25.73 15.03
CA SER A 110 -28.09 26.93 14.96
C SER A 110 -27.57 27.85 13.87
N GLN A 111 -28.45 28.28 12.96
CA GLN A 111 -28.12 29.13 11.84
C GLN A 111 -28.68 30.54 12.08
N GLU A 112 -27.83 31.47 12.51
CA GLU A 112 -28.21 32.89 12.67
C GLU A 112 -27.47 33.77 11.65
N CYS A 113 -28.20 34.69 11.03
CA CYS A 113 -27.65 35.66 10.08
C CYS A 113 -27.42 37.00 10.77
N HIS A 114 -26.24 37.59 10.59
CA HIS A 114 -25.92 38.93 11.07
C HIS A 114 -25.40 39.82 9.94
N SER A 115 -25.75 41.11 10.01
CA SER A 115 -25.47 42.10 8.97
C SER A 115 -24.55 43.19 9.52
N ILE A 116 -23.47 43.51 8.80
CA ILE A 116 -22.58 44.63 9.11
C ILE A 116 -22.48 45.53 7.86
N PRO A 117 -22.93 46.80 7.91
CA PRO A 117 -22.82 47.72 6.79
C PRO A 117 -21.45 48.42 6.76
N LEU A 118 -20.96 48.74 5.56
CA LEU A 118 -19.75 49.54 5.38
C LEU A 118 -19.98 50.58 4.28
N THR A 119 -19.75 51.85 4.61
CA THR A 119 -20.18 53.02 3.80
C THR A 119 -19.00 53.66 3.07
N ILE A 120 -19.20 54.09 1.82
CA ILE A 120 -18.22 54.89 1.05
C ILE A 120 -18.91 56.18 0.56
N ASP A 121 -18.26 57.34 0.80
CA ASP A 121 -18.69 58.69 0.35
C ASP A 121 -17.85 59.12 -0.88
N ILE A 122 -18.43 59.90 -1.80
CA ILE A 122 -17.80 60.29 -3.06
C ILE A 122 -17.77 61.82 -3.18
N LYS A 123 -16.58 62.39 -3.42
CA LYS A 123 -16.43 63.81 -3.80
C LYS A 123 -15.65 64.00 -5.11
N LYS A 124 -16.01 65.09 -5.78
CA LYS A 124 -15.82 65.43 -7.21
C LYS A 124 -14.95 66.69 -7.31
N THR A 125 -14.23 66.93 -8.43
CA THR A 125 -14.11 68.24 -9.16
C THR A 125 -13.03 68.23 -10.29
N ILE A 126 -13.46 67.97 -11.53
CA ILE A 126 -13.46 68.86 -12.74
C ILE A 126 -12.21 69.71 -13.16
N SER A 127 -11.93 69.70 -14.49
CA SER A 127 -11.40 70.76 -15.42
C SER A 127 -9.93 70.90 -15.85
N ASN A 128 -9.64 70.34 -17.04
CA ASN A 128 -9.19 70.95 -18.33
C ASN A 128 -8.18 72.13 -18.43
N THR A 129 -7.14 71.93 -19.26
CA THR A 129 -6.38 72.89 -20.14
C THR A 129 -5.33 72.09 -20.98
N SER A 130 -4.80 72.48 -22.16
CA SER A 130 -5.30 73.27 -23.31
C SER A 130 -4.35 73.23 -24.55
N SER A 131 -4.92 73.34 -25.77
CA SER A 131 -4.37 73.96 -27.02
C SER A 131 -3.04 73.52 -27.67
N THR A 132 -3.16 72.64 -28.69
CA THR A 132 -2.81 72.83 -30.13
C THR A 132 -1.49 73.50 -30.62
N ILE A 133 -0.80 72.80 -31.53
CA ILE A 133 -0.12 73.37 -32.73
C ILE A 133 -0.45 72.45 -33.94
N GLU A 134 -0.68 73.03 -35.12
CA GLU A 134 -0.86 72.33 -36.40
C GLU A 134 0.32 72.58 -37.36
N SER A 135 0.69 71.59 -38.20
CA SER A 135 0.61 71.70 -39.68
C SER A 135 1.48 70.68 -40.46
N PHE A 136 0.78 69.80 -41.18
CA PHE A 136 1.06 69.26 -42.53
C PHE A 136 2.46 68.79 -42.97
N GLY A 137 2.54 67.49 -43.29
CA GLY A 137 3.55 66.89 -44.17
C GLY A 137 3.26 65.40 -44.44
N THR A 138 2.76 65.07 -45.64
CA THR A 138 2.53 63.67 -46.09
C THR A 138 3.70 63.18 -46.96
N PRO A 139 3.80 61.87 -47.24
CA PRO A 139 3.46 60.69 -46.42
C PRO A 139 4.69 59.78 -46.21
N LEU A 140 4.61 58.77 -45.31
CA LEU A 140 5.11 57.38 -45.49
C LEU A 140 5.19 56.61 -44.16
N LYS A 141 4.63 55.39 -44.19
CA LYS A 141 5.07 54.12 -43.59
C LYS A 141 5.66 53.99 -42.16
N ASP A 142 5.32 52.83 -41.59
CA ASP A 142 6.01 52.03 -40.57
C ASP A 142 6.12 52.62 -39.15
N THR A 143 5.07 52.35 -38.38
CA THR A 143 4.99 52.54 -36.93
C THR A 143 5.88 51.56 -36.16
N ASN A 144 6.68 52.07 -35.23
CA ASN A 144 7.29 51.28 -34.16
C ASN A 144 7.17 52.09 -32.84
N PRO A 145 6.69 51.51 -31.72
CA PRO A 145 6.31 52.29 -30.53
C PRO A 145 7.52 52.67 -29.67
N LYS A 146 7.47 53.87 -29.07
CA LYS A 146 8.27 54.21 -27.88
C LYS A 146 7.44 53.95 -26.63
N ILE A 147 7.95 53.11 -25.73
CA ILE A 147 7.42 52.98 -24.38
C ILE A 147 8.24 53.91 -23.47
N ILE A 148 7.56 54.72 -22.66
CA ILE A 148 8.13 55.43 -21.52
C ILE A 148 7.42 54.88 -20.29
N VAL A 149 8.18 54.44 -19.29
CA VAL A 149 7.66 53.93 -18.02
C VAL A 149 7.94 54.96 -16.92
N SER A 150 6.91 55.27 -16.13
CA SER A 150 7.03 56.00 -14.87
C SER A 150 6.03 55.41 -13.88
N GLY A 151 6.47 55.03 -12.68
CA GLY A 151 5.63 54.42 -11.66
C GLY A 151 5.84 55.04 -10.28
N ILE A 152 4.79 55.07 -9.48
CA ILE A 152 4.78 55.35 -8.04
C ILE A 152 3.78 54.36 -7.42
N GLY A 153 4.07 53.85 -6.22
CA GLY A 153 3.17 52.94 -5.47
C GLY A 153 1.88 53.65 -4.99
N VAL A 154 0.99 52.98 -4.25
CA VAL A 154 1.17 51.78 -3.40
C VAL A 154 -0.16 50.99 -3.37
N GLY A 155 -0.11 49.66 -3.22
CA GLY A 155 -1.32 48.82 -3.05
C GLY A 155 -1.27 47.54 -3.89
N GLU A 156 -2.01 46.53 -3.44
CA GLU A 156 -1.84 45.13 -3.89
C GLU A 156 -2.38 44.85 -5.31
N ALA A 157 -1.60 44.03 -6.03
CA ALA A 157 -1.95 43.15 -7.15
C ALA A 157 -3.12 43.51 -8.10
N THR A 158 -2.78 43.90 -9.33
CA THR A 158 -3.68 43.78 -10.50
C THR A 158 -2.94 43.14 -11.69
N LYS A 159 -3.37 41.95 -12.14
CA LYS A 159 -2.92 41.39 -13.42
C LYS A 159 -3.62 42.12 -14.58
N ILE A 160 -2.84 42.61 -15.54
CA ILE A 160 -3.37 43.26 -16.75
C ILE A 160 -3.51 42.21 -17.86
N TYR A 161 -4.73 42.04 -18.38
CA TYR A 161 -4.99 41.33 -19.63
C TYR A 161 -5.42 42.34 -20.70
N ILE A 162 -4.87 42.22 -21.91
CA ILE A 162 -5.28 43.00 -23.08
C ILE A 162 -5.67 42.02 -24.18
N GLY A 163 -6.96 41.93 -24.47
CA GLY A 163 -7.50 41.21 -25.63
C GLY A 163 -8.01 42.20 -26.67
N VAL A 164 -7.69 41.96 -27.94
CA VAL A 164 -8.23 42.71 -29.09
C VAL A 164 -8.69 41.70 -30.13
N ASN A 165 -9.88 41.91 -30.69
CA ASN A 165 -10.54 40.99 -31.62
C ASN A 165 -11.09 41.80 -32.82
N CYS A 166 -11.07 41.23 -34.03
CA CYS A 166 -11.55 41.85 -35.27
C CYS A 166 -12.13 40.78 -36.21
N SER A 167 -13.13 41.16 -37.00
CA SER A 167 -13.94 40.28 -37.86
C SER A 167 -14.21 40.91 -39.23
N GLY A 168 -14.60 40.11 -40.22
CA GLY A 168 -15.11 40.62 -41.52
C GLY A 168 -14.90 39.66 -42.71
N THR A 169 -16.00 39.22 -43.32
CA THR A 169 -16.06 38.27 -44.45
C THR A 169 -15.92 38.91 -45.84
N MET A 170 -15.71 38.07 -46.87
CA MET A 170 -15.60 38.45 -48.29
C MET A 170 -16.94 38.56 -49.02
N VAL A 171 -16.93 39.15 -50.22
CA VAL A 171 -17.91 38.95 -51.31
C VAL A 171 -17.18 38.97 -52.66
N ASP A 172 -17.23 37.89 -53.45
CA ASP A 172 -17.77 37.86 -54.84
C ASP A 172 -17.59 36.48 -55.53
N GLU A 173 -18.41 36.23 -56.57
CA GLU A 173 -18.64 34.91 -57.19
C GLU A 173 -17.73 34.59 -58.40
N PHE A 174 -17.20 33.35 -58.51
CA PHE A 174 -17.57 32.31 -59.51
C PHE A 174 -16.50 31.20 -59.71
N ASN A 175 -16.94 29.93 -59.60
CA ASN A 175 -16.45 28.65 -60.19
C ASN A 175 -15.02 28.58 -60.80
N ASN A 176 -14.16 27.60 -60.49
CA ASN A 176 -14.35 26.28 -59.86
C ASN A 176 -13.04 25.79 -59.22
N GLN A 177 -13.08 24.87 -58.23
CA GLN A 177 -12.04 24.81 -57.18
C GLN A 177 -10.69 24.15 -57.54
N SER A 178 -9.62 24.69 -56.95
CA SER A 178 -8.23 24.21 -57.04
C SER A 178 -7.38 24.53 -55.79
N SER A 179 -6.54 23.57 -55.39
CA SER A 179 -5.18 23.74 -54.82
C SER A 179 -4.88 24.80 -53.74
N THR A 180 -4.56 24.29 -52.53
CA THR A 180 -3.39 24.64 -51.67
C THR A 180 -3.11 26.08 -51.18
N GLN A 181 -3.10 26.17 -49.84
CA GLN A 181 -2.13 26.89 -48.96
C GLN A 181 -2.04 28.43 -48.89
N ALA A 182 -2.25 28.88 -47.65
CA ALA A 182 -1.41 29.79 -46.85
C ALA A 182 -1.37 31.31 -47.13
N ASN A 183 -1.55 32.07 -46.04
CA ASN A 183 -0.65 33.17 -45.71
C ASN A 183 -0.65 33.44 -44.18
N HIS A 184 0.51 33.80 -43.64
CA HIS A 184 0.77 33.91 -42.19
C HIS A 184 0.56 35.33 -41.66
N GLN A 185 0.36 35.46 -40.34
CA GLN A 185 0.92 36.58 -39.57
C GLN A 185 1.68 36.01 -38.35
N ALA A 186 2.80 36.65 -38.00
CA ALA A 186 3.71 36.19 -36.95
C ALA A 186 3.76 37.19 -35.78
N GLY A 187 3.88 36.69 -34.56
CA GLY A 187 4.11 37.48 -33.35
C GLY A 187 5.50 37.21 -32.77
N VAL A 188 6.15 38.25 -32.24
CA VAL A 188 7.48 38.15 -31.61
C VAL A 188 7.31 38.16 -30.09
N TYR A 189 7.91 37.17 -29.42
CA TYR A 189 7.94 37.09 -27.95
C TYR A 189 9.32 37.50 -27.43
N LEU A 190 9.34 38.36 -26.40
CA LEU A 190 10.50 38.62 -25.56
C LEU A 190 10.21 38.04 -24.18
N VAL A 191 11.04 37.09 -23.74
CA VAL A 191 11.01 36.52 -22.40
C VAL A 191 12.37 36.77 -21.75
N GLY A 192 12.37 37.31 -20.53
CA GLY A 192 13.60 37.59 -19.78
C GLY A 192 13.28 38.03 -18.37
N ASN A 193 13.96 37.43 -17.39
CA ASN A 193 13.79 37.73 -15.97
C ASN A 193 14.80 38.80 -15.51
N ILE A 194 14.41 39.64 -14.56
CA ILE A 194 15.23 40.76 -14.07
C ILE A 194 16.20 40.23 -13.00
N GLY A 195 17.33 39.66 -13.43
CA GLY A 195 18.35 39.14 -12.52
C GLY A 195 19.76 39.05 -13.10
N THR A 196 19.93 38.66 -14.36
CA THR A 196 21.25 38.48 -14.98
C THR A 196 21.35 39.20 -16.33
N HIS A 197 22.38 40.05 -16.50
CA HIS A 197 22.53 40.89 -17.70
C HIS A 197 23.12 40.14 -18.90
N LYS A 198 22.32 39.29 -19.55
CA LYS A 198 22.58 38.81 -20.92
C LYS A 198 21.31 38.87 -21.77
N PHE A 199 21.33 39.72 -22.79
CA PHE A 199 20.32 39.75 -23.85
C PHE A 199 20.99 39.46 -25.19
N SER A 200 20.43 38.53 -25.96
CA SER A 200 20.88 38.19 -27.32
C SER A 200 19.82 38.62 -28.31
N VAL A 201 20.16 39.49 -29.26
CA VAL A 201 19.22 39.95 -30.30
C VAL A 201 19.48 39.17 -31.58
N LEU A 202 18.52 38.34 -31.99
CA LEU A 202 18.48 37.79 -33.34
C LEU A 202 17.83 38.80 -34.29
N LYS A 203 18.53 39.12 -35.38
CA LYS A 203 17.94 39.80 -36.55
C LYS A 203 17.31 38.75 -37.45
N THR A 204 16.09 39.00 -37.91
CA THR A 204 15.57 38.41 -39.15
C THR A 204 16.02 39.23 -40.35
N ASP A 205 16.01 38.61 -41.54
CA ASP A 205 16.12 39.28 -42.83
C ASP A 205 14.77 39.28 -43.58
N GLU A 206 14.71 39.92 -44.75
CA GLU A 206 13.45 40.34 -45.41
C GLU A 206 12.60 39.20 -46.00
N TYR A 207 12.99 37.93 -45.85
CA TYR A 207 12.32 36.78 -46.50
C TYR A 207 11.81 35.67 -45.56
N GLY A 208 11.96 35.83 -44.24
CA GLY A 208 11.07 35.21 -43.23
C GLY A 208 11.04 33.68 -43.11
N ASN A 209 11.92 32.94 -43.79
CA ASN A 209 11.97 31.47 -43.75
C ASN A 209 13.17 30.95 -42.95
N SER A 210 12.91 30.48 -41.73
CA SER A 210 13.79 29.56 -40.99
C SER A 210 13.11 28.19 -40.90
N THR A 211 13.83 27.12 -41.25
CA THR A 211 13.31 25.75 -41.31
C THR A 211 13.05 25.14 -39.92
N CYS A 212 12.03 24.27 -39.81
CA CYS A 212 11.63 23.65 -38.55
C CYS A 212 12.72 22.81 -37.85
N GLU A 213 13.77 22.39 -38.57
CA GLU A 213 14.85 21.53 -38.03
C GLU A 213 15.74 22.25 -36.99
N ASP A 214 15.79 23.58 -36.99
CA ASP A 214 16.61 24.36 -36.03
C ASP A 214 15.85 24.74 -34.74
N LEU A 215 14.52 24.72 -34.75
CA LEU A 215 13.71 24.94 -33.54
C LEU A 215 13.77 23.75 -32.56
N ALA A 216 14.05 22.55 -33.07
CA ALA A 216 14.13 21.31 -32.29
C ALA A 216 15.36 21.20 -31.36
N LYS A 217 16.17 22.26 -31.21
CA LYS A 217 17.43 22.25 -30.44
C LYS A 217 17.54 23.38 -29.39
N ALA A 218 16.46 24.12 -29.14
CA ALA A 218 16.49 25.34 -28.32
C ALA A 218 15.57 25.32 -27.08
N HIS A 219 14.85 24.24 -26.84
CA HIS A 219 14.06 24.03 -25.62
C HIS A 219 14.61 22.81 -24.87
N PRO A 220 14.85 22.89 -23.55
CA PRO A 220 14.97 21.70 -22.74
C PRO A 220 13.58 21.07 -22.67
N ILE A 221 13.33 20.12 -23.58
CA ILE A 221 12.42 19.03 -23.27
C ILE A 221 13.00 18.42 -22.00
N LEU A 222 12.28 18.58 -20.89
CA LEU A 222 12.56 17.86 -19.66
C LEU A 222 12.79 16.40 -20.07
N ASN A 223 13.90 15.81 -19.67
CA ASN A 223 14.37 14.60 -20.32
C ASN A 223 14.46 13.50 -19.29
N TRP A 224 13.33 12.80 -19.07
CA TRP A 224 13.31 11.77 -18.06
C TRP A 224 14.04 10.43 -18.40
N SER A 225 14.76 10.27 -19.51
CA SER A 225 15.41 8.99 -19.91
C SER A 225 16.55 8.50 -18.98
N THR A 226 16.30 7.50 -18.09
CA THR A 226 17.21 6.70 -17.20
C THR A 226 16.98 6.78 -15.67
N ILE A 227 16.10 5.96 -15.12
CA ILE A 227 15.98 5.70 -13.66
C ILE A 227 16.56 4.29 -13.34
N ALA A 228 16.80 3.91 -12.07
CA ALA A 228 17.45 2.62 -11.69
C ALA A 228 16.69 1.61 -10.79
N SER A 229 16.26 1.91 -9.55
CA SER A 229 15.64 0.97 -8.59
C SER A 229 14.44 1.50 -7.78
N ILE A 230 13.80 0.62 -6.99
CA ILE A 230 12.37 0.55 -6.70
C ILE A 230 12.07 -0.01 -5.33
N THR A 231 10.94 0.37 -4.74
CA THR A 231 10.46 -0.21 -3.48
C THR A 231 8.95 -0.15 -3.40
N SER A 232 8.32 -0.70 -2.34
CA SER A 232 6.88 -0.69 -2.13
C SER A 232 6.42 -1.23 -0.79
N SER A 233 5.13 -1.11 -0.61
CA SER A 233 4.44 -0.86 0.62
C SER A 233 2.92 -1.07 0.39
N SER A 234 1.94 -0.24 0.76
CA SER A 234 0.51 -0.46 0.38
C SER A 234 -0.19 0.46 -0.69
N ALA A 235 0.14 1.75 -0.98
CA ALA A 235 -0.41 2.68 -2.04
C ALA A 235 0.09 4.19 -2.12
N ALA A 236 1.09 4.65 -2.92
CA ALA A 236 2.15 5.66 -2.54
C ALA A 236 3.56 5.69 -3.28
N PHE A 237 3.69 5.62 -4.60
CA PHE A 237 4.88 5.31 -5.44
C PHE A 237 6.31 5.97 -5.33
N ALA A 238 7.24 5.89 -6.32
CA ALA A 238 8.67 6.39 -6.46
C ALA A 238 9.91 5.45 -6.67
N ALA A 239 11.07 5.98 -7.13
CA ALA A 239 12.34 5.29 -7.55
C ALA A 239 13.70 6.08 -7.47
N ILE A 240 14.79 5.57 -8.09
CA ILE A 240 16.17 6.14 -8.30
C ILE A 240 16.44 6.86 -9.63
N ARG A 241 17.04 8.06 -9.74
CA ARG A 241 17.77 8.46 -10.98
C ARG A 241 19.10 7.75 -11.15
N SER A 242 19.42 7.45 -12.40
CA SER A 242 20.78 7.11 -12.82
C SER A 242 21.83 8.12 -12.35
N ASP A 243 21.52 9.42 -12.42
CA ASP A 243 22.39 10.49 -11.94
C ASP A 243 22.25 10.77 -10.43
N GLY A 244 21.13 10.39 -9.83
CA GLY A 244 20.89 10.59 -8.41
C GLY A 244 19.62 11.30 -7.91
N ALA A 245 18.64 11.84 -8.68
CA ALA A 245 17.28 12.39 -8.25
C ALA A 245 15.93 11.58 -8.42
N VAL A 246 15.02 11.71 -7.43
CA VAL A 246 13.76 10.99 -7.16
C VAL A 246 12.63 11.90 -7.53
N ILE A 247 11.53 11.34 -8.00
CA ILE A 247 10.27 12.05 -8.10
C ILE A 247 9.27 11.44 -7.09
N ALA A 248 8.07 11.96 -7.00
CA ALA A 248 7.03 11.40 -6.17
C ALA A 248 5.78 12.07 -6.66
N TRP A 249 4.94 11.24 -7.20
CA TRP A 249 3.57 11.50 -7.52
C TRP A 249 2.56 11.17 -6.41
N GLY A 250 1.23 11.06 -6.63
CA GLY A 250 0.27 10.84 -5.52
C GLY A 250 -0.24 12.07 -4.74
N ASN A 251 0.00 12.16 -3.44
CA ASN A 251 -0.75 12.98 -2.46
C ASN A 251 -0.03 14.34 -2.08
N PRO A 252 -0.27 15.07 -0.95
CA PRO A 252 0.45 14.98 0.33
C PRO A 252 0.09 13.85 1.26
N ASP A 253 -1.10 13.81 1.84
CA ASP A 253 -1.12 13.29 3.20
C ASP A 253 -0.73 11.82 3.25
N TYR A 254 -1.27 10.95 2.41
CA TYR A 254 -0.71 9.63 2.09
C TYR A 254 0.63 9.84 1.43
N GLY A 255 0.70 9.95 0.12
CA GLY A 255 1.58 11.01 -0.31
C GLY A 255 2.15 10.97 -1.66
N GLY A 256 2.89 12.05 -1.81
CA GLY A 256 3.35 12.61 -3.02
C GLY A 256 3.91 13.99 -2.84
N ASP A 257 3.30 14.84 -2.01
CA ASP A 257 3.37 16.29 -2.20
C ASP A 257 4.67 16.93 -1.88
N SER A 258 5.42 17.28 -2.89
CA SER A 258 6.69 16.64 -2.75
C SER A 258 7.69 17.27 -1.73
N SER A 259 7.33 18.35 -1.07
CA SER A 259 7.62 19.63 -1.70
C SER A 259 8.61 20.50 -0.93
N ALA A 260 8.99 20.11 0.29
CA ALA A 260 9.18 21.09 1.38
C ALA A 260 10.60 21.56 1.78
N VAL A 261 11.26 20.85 2.71
CA VAL A 261 12.32 21.43 3.58
C VAL A 261 13.73 21.31 2.97
N ALA A 262 13.92 21.93 1.81
CA ALA A 262 15.15 21.85 0.99
C ALA A 262 15.86 23.23 0.88
N ALA A 263 16.72 23.59 -0.09
CA ALA A 263 17.01 23.17 -1.45
C ALA A 263 18.37 22.45 -1.57
N GLN A 264 18.34 21.13 -1.42
CA GLN A 264 19.41 20.26 -1.92
C GLN A 264 18.74 18.95 -2.40
N ILE A 265 17.99 18.86 -3.52
CA ILE A 265 17.35 17.55 -3.87
C ILE A 265 17.61 16.92 -5.23
N ASP A 266 18.18 17.62 -6.17
CA ASP A 266 17.70 17.57 -7.52
C ASP A 266 18.79 17.49 -8.66
N GLY A 267 20.08 17.11 -8.41
CA GLY A 267 21.23 17.11 -9.37
C GLY A 267 22.75 16.83 -9.01
N THR A 268 23.28 16.65 -7.77
CA THR A 268 24.71 16.30 -7.44
C THR A 268 25.03 15.08 -6.49
N ILE A 269 25.50 15.18 -5.20
CA ILE A 269 25.88 14.03 -4.29
C ILE A 269 24.78 12.94 -4.31
N ASP A 270 25.16 11.68 -4.21
CA ASP A 270 24.36 10.54 -4.64
C ASP A 270 23.53 9.90 -3.51
N VAL A 271 22.80 8.82 -3.83
CA VAL A 271 21.82 8.15 -2.96
C VAL A 271 21.71 6.66 -3.31
N THR A 272 21.47 5.74 -2.36
CA THR A 272 21.73 4.29 -2.58
C THR A 272 20.60 3.23 -2.44
N GLN A 273 20.34 2.61 -1.27
CA GLN A 273 19.41 1.46 -1.00
C GLN A 273 18.07 1.93 -0.35
N ILE A 274 17.18 1.07 0.20
CA ILE A 274 15.90 1.35 0.97
C ILE A 274 15.05 0.08 1.23
N VAL A 275 13.93 0.18 1.97
CA VAL A 275 12.64 -0.50 1.60
C VAL A 275 11.36 0.17 2.14
N ALA A 276 10.18 -0.39 1.86
CA ALA A 276 8.88 0.09 2.31
C ALA A 276 8.00 -1.08 2.87
N THR A 277 6.69 -0.90 2.94
CA THR A 277 5.96 -0.41 4.12
C THR A 277 4.45 0.00 3.88
N GLY A 278 3.93 1.18 4.26
CA GLY A 278 2.90 2.03 3.57
C GLY A 278 1.99 3.09 4.29
N ALA A 279 2.10 4.42 4.71
CA ALA A 279 2.85 5.75 4.83
C ALA A 279 4.13 6.01 4.11
N ALA A 280 5.13 6.45 4.88
CA ALA A 280 6.16 7.30 4.53
C ALA A 280 7.49 6.72 4.25
N PHE A 281 8.06 7.15 3.14
CA PHE A 281 9.45 6.96 2.92
C PHE A 281 10.22 7.62 4.14
N ALA A 282 11.44 7.19 4.43
CA ALA A 282 12.54 7.91 5.07
C ALA A 282 13.83 7.36 4.43
N ALA A 283 15.05 7.80 4.80
CA ALA A 283 15.95 8.07 3.67
C ALA A 283 17.53 8.05 3.79
N ILE A 284 18.26 7.44 2.80
CA ILE A 284 19.73 7.19 2.56
C ILE A 284 20.47 8.05 1.49
N ARG A 285 21.40 8.96 1.78
CA ARG A 285 22.12 9.70 0.72
C ARG A 285 23.37 8.88 0.30
N SER A 286 24.59 9.41 0.19
CA SER A 286 25.77 8.58 -0.17
C SER A 286 27.10 9.03 0.42
N ASP A 287 27.21 10.33 0.68
CA ASP A 287 27.62 10.75 2.00
C ASP A 287 26.62 10.08 2.97
N GLY A 288 25.37 10.56 3.07
CA GLY A 288 24.23 9.82 3.56
C GLY A 288 23.05 10.52 4.29
N SER A 289 23.10 11.65 5.02
CA SER A 289 22.07 11.88 6.10
C SER A 289 20.55 11.93 5.73
N VAL A 290 19.66 11.96 6.72
CA VAL A 290 18.31 11.38 6.53
C VAL A 290 17.42 12.16 5.56
N VAL A 291 16.27 11.60 5.11
CA VAL A 291 15.08 12.40 4.71
C VAL A 291 13.76 12.00 5.49
N THR A 292 12.82 12.91 5.85
CA THR A 292 11.36 12.65 6.11
C THR A 292 10.60 13.19 4.93
N TRP A 293 9.41 12.68 4.72
CA TRP A 293 8.31 13.52 4.35
C TRP A 293 6.99 12.86 4.66
N GLY A 294 5.86 13.49 4.32
CA GLY A 294 4.52 13.10 4.76
C GLY A 294 3.85 14.01 5.78
N ASN A 295 2.68 13.61 6.26
CA ASN A 295 1.65 14.21 7.13
C ASN A 295 1.71 13.59 8.53
N ALA A 296 1.62 14.18 9.77
CA ALA A 296 2.56 14.09 10.95
C ALA A 296 2.63 13.09 12.15
N THR A 297 1.62 12.37 12.58
CA THR A 297 1.68 11.45 13.75
C THR A 297 2.17 10.03 13.46
N TYR A 298 1.76 9.36 12.37
CA TYR A 298 2.41 8.13 11.86
C TYR A 298 3.86 8.32 11.41
N GLY A 299 4.48 9.39 11.89
CA GLY A 299 5.81 9.48 12.43
C GLY A 299 6.55 10.65 11.81
N GLY A 300 6.39 11.89 12.28
CA GLY A 300 7.07 12.96 11.54
C GLY A 300 6.80 14.40 11.85
N ASN A 301 6.52 14.83 13.09
CA ASN A 301 6.84 16.24 13.38
C ASN A 301 8.38 16.52 13.31
N SER A 302 9.17 15.50 12.91
CA SER A 302 10.59 15.52 12.56
C SER A 302 11.50 14.97 13.65
N SER A 303 11.12 15.03 14.91
CA SER A 303 11.27 16.28 15.65
C SER A 303 12.25 16.21 16.82
N TYR A 304 12.08 15.27 17.73
CA TYR A 304 12.44 15.45 19.13
C TYR A 304 13.88 15.13 19.56
N VAL A 305 14.83 15.20 18.63
CA VAL A 305 15.88 14.18 18.65
C VAL A 305 17.13 14.54 17.85
N SER A 306 16.99 14.78 16.54
CA SER A 306 17.96 15.28 15.55
C SER A 306 19.36 14.66 15.58
N SER A 307 20.12 14.94 16.62
CA SER A 307 21.56 14.76 16.77
C SER A 307 22.05 13.32 16.89
N PHE A 308 21.27 12.35 16.40
CA PHE A 308 21.80 11.07 15.94
C PHE A 308 21.25 10.63 14.56
N LEU A 309 20.94 11.62 13.67
CA LEU A 309 20.70 11.56 12.20
C LEU A 309 21.62 12.44 11.32
N ASP A 310 22.49 13.25 11.94
CA ASP A 310 23.62 14.02 11.33
C ASP A 310 24.69 13.06 10.79
N GLY A 311 25.97 13.07 11.24
CA GLY A 311 26.83 11.86 11.24
C GLY A 311 28.29 12.02 10.87
N THR A 312 29.28 12.19 11.75
CA THR A 312 29.42 11.79 13.14
C THR A 312 29.34 10.27 13.37
N ILE A 313 28.42 9.77 14.22
CA ILE A 313 28.40 8.35 14.65
C ILE A 313 27.23 7.66 13.95
N ASP A 314 27.40 6.54 13.27
CA ASP A 314 27.03 6.37 11.85
C ASP A 314 26.52 4.73 11.31
N VAL A 315 26.00 4.23 10.09
CA VAL A 315 25.20 3.10 9.42
C VAL A 315 25.75 1.73 8.93
N VAL A 316 24.85 0.70 8.80
CA VAL A 316 24.66 -0.15 7.56
C VAL A 316 23.25 -0.43 6.89
N LYS A 317 22.06 -0.53 7.55
CA LYS A 317 20.76 -0.91 6.87
C LYS A 317 19.38 -0.38 7.44
N ILE A 318 18.31 -1.15 7.75
CA ILE A 318 16.97 -0.80 8.41
C ILE A 318 15.90 -1.61 7.74
N ILE A 319 14.90 -2.14 8.49
CA ILE A 319 13.58 -2.35 7.89
C ILE A 319 12.30 -2.01 8.77
N GLY A 320 11.13 -2.58 8.39
CA GLY A 320 9.82 -1.98 8.42
C GLY A 320 8.66 -2.56 7.54
N ASN A 321 7.45 -2.00 7.61
CA ASN A 321 6.14 -2.42 7.10
C ASN A 321 5.01 -1.35 7.16
N THR A 322 4.77 -0.57 8.23
CA THR A 322 3.75 0.57 8.37
C THR A 322 3.83 1.74 9.64
N TYR A 323 3.89 1.64 11.04
CA TYR A 323 3.58 2.42 12.30
C TYR A 323 4.87 2.78 13.02
N SER A 324 6.06 2.43 12.54
CA SER A 324 7.25 2.58 13.35
C SER A 324 8.46 2.11 12.54
N PHE A 325 9.55 2.88 12.36
CA PHE A 325 10.83 2.32 11.86
C PHE A 325 11.92 2.39 12.94
N ALA A 326 12.90 1.51 12.92
CA ALA A 326 14.06 1.65 13.82
C ALA A 326 15.31 1.61 12.98
N ALA A 327 16.47 2.05 13.50
CA ALA A 327 17.63 2.31 12.66
C ALA A 327 18.97 1.56 12.90
N ILE A 328 19.79 1.41 11.84
CA ILE A 328 20.88 0.41 11.70
C ILE A 328 22.32 0.93 11.45
N ARG A 329 23.25 0.97 12.44
CA ARG A 329 24.60 1.61 12.48
C ARG A 329 25.92 0.76 12.34
N SER A 330 27.15 1.15 12.80
CA SER A 330 28.41 0.34 12.57
C SER A 330 29.62 0.25 13.58
N ASP A 331 29.43 0.22 14.91
CA ASP A 331 30.23 -0.33 16.08
C ASP A 331 29.53 -1.36 17.19
N GLY A 332 28.60 -1.18 18.24
CA GLY A 332 27.07 -1.31 18.60
C GLY A 332 26.04 -0.29 19.40
N SER A 333 25.04 0.47 18.84
CA SER A 333 23.80 1.13 19.43
C SER A 333 22.61 1.57 18.45
N VAL A 334 21.32 1.88 18.80
CA VAL A 334 20.07 2.12 17.95
C VAL A 334 19.36 3.52 18.13
N VAL A 335 18.01 3.69 17.93
CA VAL A 335 16.91 4.72 18.25
C VAL A 335 15.63 4.32 17.40
N THR A 336 14.48 5.02 17.56
CA THR A 336 13.29 4.31 18.07
C THR A 336 11.87 4.92 17.87
N TRP A 337 11.19 4.93 16.70
CA TRP A 337 10.27 6.09 16.55
C TRP A 337 8.96 6.24 15.79
N GLY A 338 8.39 7.45 15.95
CA GLY A 338 6.97 7.69 15.82
C GLY A 338 6.21 8.52 16.87
N PHE A 339 5.08 7.93 17.24
CA PHE A 339 3.91 8.34 17.99
C PHE A 339 3.94 7.86 19.49
N SER A 340 4.91 7.99 20.40
CA SER A 340 5.10 7.11 21.63
C SER A 340 4.38 5.73 21.77
N PRO A 341 3.55 5.29 22.76
CA PRO A 341 2.99 3.92 22.82
C PRO A 341 2.32 3.22 21.59
N TYR A 342 3.06 2.73 20.60
CA TYR A 342 2.87 1.41 19.95
C TYR A 342 4.23 1.03 19.37
N GLY A 343 5.07 0.53 20.28
CA GLY A 343 6.51 0.72 20.31
C GLY A 343 6.94 2.12 19.98
N GLY A 344 7.13 2.95 21.00
CA GLY A 344 7.72 4.25 20.86
C GLY A 344 8.66 4.63 21.95
N ASP A 345 8.10 4.67 23.16
CA ASP A 345 8.76 4.64 24.45
C ASP A 345 9.65 3.38 24.56
N SER A 346 10.71 3.29 23.73
CA SER A 346 11.87 2.37 23.69
C SER A 346 12.42 1.88 25.02
N THR A 347 11.92 2.51 26.05
CA THR A 347 12.48 3.18 27.19
C THR A 347 12.38 2.31 28.42
N SER A 348 11.39 1.42 28.39
CA SER A 348 11.12 0.44 29.44
C SER A 348 12.35 -0.37 29.86
N VAL A 349 13.40 -0.48 29.03
CA VAL A 349 14.49 -1.45 29.28
C VAL A 349 15.93 -1.09 28.81
N SER A 350 16.20 0.03 28.13
CA SER A 350 17.51 0.65 27.69
C SER A 350 18.77 -0.20 27.39
N ALA A 351 19.24 -0.90 28.41
CA ALA A 351 20.64 -1.28 28.57
C ALA A 351 21.12 -2.27 27.53
N SER A 352 20.27 -3.20 27.10
CA SER A 352 20.66 -4.24 26.16
C SER A 352 20.40 -3.89 24.68
N LEU A 353 19.88 -2.71 24.32
CA LEU A 353 19.82 -2.33 22.90
C LEU A 353 21.21 -1.94 22.43
N ASN A 354 22.02 -1.42 23.35
CA ASN A 354 23.18 -0.58 23.03
C ASN A 354 24.32 -0.72 24.04
N GLY A 355 24.11 -1.49 25.12
CA GLY A 355 25.17 -1.88 26.00
C GLY A 355 26.11 -2.88 25.31
N THR A 356 26.79 -3.67 26.13
CA THR A 356 28.04 -4.35 25.74
C THR A 356 27.85 -5.74 25.13
N ILE A 357 26.78 -5.93 24.37
CA ILE A 357 26.58 -7.13 23.58
C ILE A 357 25.93 -6.61 22.28
N PRO A 358 26.53 -6.72 21.08
CA PRO A 358 25.95 -6.22 19.84
C PRO A 358 24.88 -7.00 19.02
N VAL A 359 23.72 -7.45 19.49
CA VAL A 359 22.43 -7.47 18.76
C VAL A 359 22.59 -8.31 17.32
N LEU A 360 21.83 -8.21 16.17
CA LEU A 360 21.85 -8.76 14.70
C LEU A 360 20.73 -8.35 13.58
N GLU A 361 19.57 -9.03 13.30
CA GLU A 361 18.36 -8.66 12.41
C GLU A 361 16.97 -8.18 13.05
N ILE A 362 15.90 -7.71 12.36
CA ILE A 362 14.48 -7.70 12.90
C ILE A 362 13.38 -8.00 11.83
N VAL A 363 12.04 -8.23 12.10
CA VAL A 363 10.76 -8.22 11.26
C VAL A 363 9.38 -7.93 11.97
N HIS A 364 8.33 -7.61 11.16
CA HIS A 364 6.88 -7.22 11.37
C HIS A 364 5.71 -8.01 12.01
N SER A 365 5.28 -7.75 13.28
CA SER A 365 3.89 -7.68 13.83
C SER A 365 2.88 -6.71 13.17
N TYR A 366 1.75 -6.05 13.59
CA TYR A 366 0.97 -5.49 14.76
C TYR A 366 1.74 -5.32 16.03
N SER A 367 1.13 -5.71 17.14
CA SER A 367 1.19 -5.33 18.54
C SER A 367 2.56 -4.95 19.07
N ALA A 368 3.60 -5.52 18.47
CA ALA A 368 4.96 -5.70 18.97
C ALA A 368 6.06 -5.39 17.90
N PHE A 369 7.29 -5.95 17.95
CA PHE A 369 8.39 -6.08 16.92
C PHE A 369 9.48 -7.02 17.52
N ALA A 370 10.24 -7.67 16.65
CA ALA A 370 11.08 -8.81 17.02
C ALA A 370 12.57 -8.57 17.03
N ALA A 371 13.35 -8.93 18.05
CA ALA A 371 14.76 -9.08 17.82
C ALA A 371 15.43 -10.29 18.47
N ILE A 372 15.97 -11.09 17.55
CA ILE A 372 17.26 -11.82 17.49
C ILE A 372 18.39 -11.05 18.30
N ARG A 373 19.61 -11.55 18.52
CA ARG A 373 20.64 -11.06 19.48
C ARG A 373 21.94 -11.90 19.49
N SER A 374 23.10 -11.61 18.92
CA SER A 374 24.27 -12.51 19.11
C SER A 374 24.88 -12.66 20.53
N ASP A 375 24.03 -12.70 21.57
CA ASP A 375 24.22 -13.49 22.79
C ASP A 375 23.06 -14.49 23.11
N GLY A 376 22.29 -14.93 22.11
CA GLY A 376 21.35 -16.04 22.24
C GLY A 376 19.97 -15.58 22.67
N SER A 377 19.95 -15.21 23.92
CA SER A 377 18.96 -14.42 24.64
C SER A 377 18.37 -13.31 23.76
N VAL A 378 17.07 -12.89 23.77
CA VAL A 378 16.44 -12.18 22.61
C VAL A 378 15.18 -11.33 22.93
N VAL A 379 15.05 -10.06 22.46
CA VAL A 379 14.26 -9.01 23.18
C VAL A 379 13.17 -8.24 22.37
N THR A 380 12.18 -7.67 23.06
CA THR A 380 10.73 -7.75 22.74
C THR A 380 9.85 -6.53 23.09
N TRP A 381 9.00 -6.00 22.21
CA TRP A 381 8.03 -5.01 22.69
C TRP A 381 6.95 -4.61 21.74
N GLY A 382 6.03 -3.76 22.21
CA GLY A 382 4.75 -3.43 21.64
C GLY A 382 3.82 -2.52 22.40
N ASN A 383 3.07 -3.17 23.29
CA ASN A 383 1.66 -3.10 23.71
C ASN A 383 1.56 -4.21 24.85
N SER A 384 0.49 -4.65 25.56
CA SER A 384 0.51 -5.74 26.62
C SER A 384 -0.84 -6.32 27.13
N SER A 385 -1.73 -5.57 27.81
CA SER A 385 -2.88 -6.08 28.58
C SER A 385 -3.75 -7.19 27.95
N ASN A 386 -4.14 -7.03 26.68
CA ASN A 386 -4.94 -7.99 25.91
C ASN A 386 -4.10 -8.71 24.83
N GLY A 387 -2.76 -8.60 24.90
CA GLY A 387 -1.91 -8.67 23.71
C GLY A 387 -0.40 -8.84 23.82
N GLY A 388 0.27 -8.80 24.98
CA GLY A 388 1.71 -8.53 24.95
C GLY A 388 2.66 -8.61 26.15
N ASN A 389 2.26 -8.86 27.39
CA ASN A 389 3.28 -9.00 28.43
C ASN A 389 3.99 -10.34 28.17
N SER A 390 5.25 -10.32 27.71
CA SER A 390 6.05 -11.48 27.22
C SER A 390 6.28 -12.60 28.22
N SER A 391 5.53 -12.66 29.29
CA SER A 391 5.94 -13.28 30.52
C SER A 391 5.81 -14.78 30.57
N SER A 392 4.84 -15.36 29.87
CA SER A 392 4.40 -16.74 30.08
C SER A 392 5.39 -17.82 29.64
N VAL A 393 6.58 -17.46 29.13
CA VAL A 393 7.58 -18.40 28.57
C VAL A 393 9.03 -18.11 28.85
N SER A 394 9.32 -17.15 29.72
CA SER A 394 10.64 -16.73 30.23
C SER A 394 11.72 -17.76 30.56
N ALA A 395 11.49 -19.06 30.38
CA ALA A 395 12.49 -20.13 30.53
C ALA A 395 12.61 -21.07 29.31
N ALA A 396 11.96 -20.79 28.17
CA ALA A 396 12.39 -21.33 26.88
C ALA A 396 13.41 -20.38 26.20
N LEU A 397 13.70 -19.24 26.82
CA LEU A 397 14.03 -17.96 26.21
C LEU A 397 15.50 -17.48 26.39
N ASP A 398 16.45 -18.38 26.69
CA ASP A 398 17.51 -17.99 27.64
C ASP A 398 18.94 -17.65 27.15
N GLY A 399 19.22 -17.59 25.85
CA GLY A 399 20.53 -18.05 25.39
C GLY A 399 20.59 -19.58 25.41
N THR A 400 20.45 -20.26 26.56
CA THR A 400 20.28 -21.74 26.78
C THR A 400 20.52 -22.74 25.67
N ILE A 401 19.71 -22.67 24.62
CA ILE A 401 19.70 -23.48 23.41
C ILE A 401 18.92 -22.60 22.39
N ASP A 402 19.08 -22.69 21.07
CA ASP A 402 18.78 -21.62 20.11
C ASP A 402 17.80 -21.68 18.85
N VAL A 403 17.02 -20.61 18.52
CA VAL A 403 15.97 -20.29 17.46
C VAL A 403 16.43 -20.22 16.00
N VAL A 404 15.57 -20.02 14.95
CA VAL A 404 16.03 -19.83 13.55
C VAL A 404 15.26 -18.93 12.52
N GLU A 405 14.49 -17.90 12.90
CA GLU A 405 13.92 -16.72 12.12
C GLU A 405 12.63 -16.31 12.84
N ILE A 406 11.48 -15.86 12.23
CA ILE A 406 10.04 -15.72 12.72
C ILE A 406 9.00 -15.59 11.52
N ALA A 407 7.64 -15.47 11.59
CA ALA A 407 6.68 -15.80 10.45
C ALA A 407 5.14 -15.72 10.76
N SER A 408 4.02 -15.26 10.10
CA SER A 408 3.13 -14.43 10.99
C SER A 408 1.66 -13.87 10.81
N THR A 409 1.13 -12.90 11.65
CA THR A 409 -0.27 -12.36 11.91
C THR A 409 -1.02 -11.07 11.32
N LYS A 410 -0.78 -10.42 10.16
CA LYS A 410 -1.37 -9.13 9.59
C LYS A 410 -2.76 -8.43 9.95
N THR A 411 -3.52 -8.80 10.99
CA THR A 411 -4.84 -8.22 11.38
C THR A 411 -4.85 -6.93 12.22
N ILE A 412 -5.88 -6.10 11.97
CA ILE A 412 -6.25 -4.89 12.73
C ILE A 412 -6.69 -5.05 14.19
N LEU A 413 -7.21 -6.20 14.61
CA LEU A 413 -7.93 -6.35 15.91
C LEU A 413 -7.24 -7.28 16.92
N GLY A 414 -6.03 -7.73 16.60
CA GLY A 414 -5.25 -8.66 17.42
C GLY A 414 -4.55 -9.69 16.56
N GLY A 415 -3.74 -10.56 17.16
CA GLY A 415 -2.91 -11.46 16.38
C GLY A 415 -1.63 -11.80 17.12
N ALA A 416 -1.01 -12.96 16.88
CA ALA A 416 0.11 -13.34 17.75
C ALA A 416 1.01 -14.52 17.33
N PHE A 417 1.87 -14.97 18.25
CA PHE A 417 3.21 -15.45 17.89
C PHE A 417 3.40 -16.85 17.39
N ALA A 418 4.67 -17.14 17.04
CA ALA A 418 5.23 -18.48 17.07
C ALA A 418 6.80 -18.65 16.87
N ALA A 419 7.46 -19.35 17.80
CA ALA A 419 8.87 -19.83 17.87
C ALA A 419 9.37 -21.14 17.20
N ILE A 420 10.37 -21.11 16.32
CA ILE A 420 11.26 -22.30 16.19
C ILE A 420 12.66 -22.05 16.64
N ARG A 421 12.94 -22.88 17.59
CA ARG A 421 14.19 -23.36 18.06
C ARG A 421 14.83 -24.18 16.92
N SER A 422 16.14 -24.08 16.72
CA SER A 422 17.08 -24.93 15.95
C SER A 422 17.00 -26.40 16.39
N ASP A 423 15.77 -26.89 16.36
CA ASP A 423 15.37 -28.26 16.47
C ASP A 423 13.87 -28.49 16.36
N GLY A 424 12.98 -27.51 16.23
CA GLY A 424 11.66 -27.78 15.67
C GLY A 424 10.66 -28.64 16.46
N SER A 425 10.02 -28.09 17.47
CA SER A 425 8.59 -27.79 17.42
C SER A 425 8.41 -26.29 17.30
N VAL A 426 7.74 -25.69 18.30
CA VAL A 426 6.74 -24.62 18.20
C VAL A 426 6.42 -24.15 19.66
N ILE A 427 6.05 -22.91 20.04
CA ILE A 427 5.93 -22.36 21.43
C ILE A 427 4.77 -21.28 21.46
N THR A 428 3.65 -21.34 22.26
CA THR A 428 2.24 -20.70 22.22
C THR A 428 1.55 -19.59 23.17
N TRP A 429 1.09 -18.36 22.75
CA TRP A 429 0.35 -17.13 23.31
C TRP A 429 -0.21 -16.02 22.29
N GLY A 430 -1.28 -15.26 22.53
CA GLY A 430 -2.24 -14.71 21.53
C GLY A 430 -3.61 -14.20 21.98
N GLY A 431 -4.42 -13.70 21.07
CA GLY A 431 -5.74 -13.16 21.40
C GLY A 431 -6.74 -14.28 21.72
N SER A 432 -7.90 -13.96 22.28
CA SER A 432 -8.92 -14.96 22.71
C SER A 432 -9.51 -15.85 21.60
N ASN A 433 -9.07 -15.67 20.35
CA ASN A 433 -9.61 -16.19 19.09
C ASN A 433 -8.54 -16.18 17.98
N PHE A 434 -7.60 -15.22 18.10
CA PHE A 434 -6.20 -15.29 17.68
C PHE A 434 -5.43 -16.31 18.53
N GLY A 435 -6.06 -17.49 18.62
CA GLY A 435 -6.17 -18.48 19.68
C GLY A 435 -5.12 -19.58 19.82
N GLY A 436 -3.82 -19.37 19.64
CA GLY A 436 -2.89 -20.50 19.64
C GLY A 436 -2.47 -21.03 20.93
N ASP A 437 -3.42 -21.14 21.83
CA ASP A 437 -3.40 -22.27 22.69
C ASP A 437 -3.33 -23.56 21.81
N SER A 438 -2.14 -23.92 21.29
CA SER A 438 -1.92 -25.09 20.44
C SER A 438 -1.89 -26.40 21.21
N SER A 439 -2.35 -26.35 22.47
CA SER A 439 -2.56 -27.49 23.35
C SER A 439 -3.33 -28.61 22.67
N SER A 440 -4.33 -28.25 21.88
CA SER A 440 -5.18 -29.14 21.08
C SER A 440 -4.43 -30.09 20.13
N VAL A 441 -3.18 -29.79 19.80
CA VAL A 441 -2.34 -30.61 18.89
C VAL A 441 -0.95 -30.91 19.37
N SER A 442 -0.60 -30.41 20.55
CA SER A 442 0.65 -30.63 21.29
C SER A 442 1.46 -31.90 21.03
N ALA A 443 0.86 -33.04 20.64
CA ALA A 443 1.55 -34.27 20.25
C ALA A 443 1.73 -34.50 18.72
N ALA A 444 0.77 -34.13 17.86
CA ALA A 444 1.04 -34.05 16.40
C ALA A 444 2.09 -32.98 16.09
N ILE A 445 2.22 -32.07 17.05
CA ILE A 445 2.87 -30.79 16.99
C ILE A 445 3.94 -30.67 18.12
N ASN A 446 4.25 -31.81 18.75
CA ASN A 446 5.58 -32.20 19.26
C ASN A 446 5.77 -33.66 18.81
N GLY A 447 5.80 -33.88 17.50
CA GLY A 447 5.97 -35.22 16.93
C GLY A 447 7.44 -35.61 16.82
N THR A 448 7.74 -36.90 16.61
CA THR A 448 9.08 -37.38 16.19
C THR A 448 9.51 -36.91 14.80
N ILE A 449 8.88 -35.85 14.30
CA ILE A 449 8.84 -35.45 12.91
C ILE A 449 9.15 -33.96 12.91
N ASP A 450 9.98 -33.59 11.96
CA ASP A 450 10.74 -32.37 11.95
C ASP A 450 9.94 -31.06 11.78
N VAL A 451 10.60 -29.87 11.83
CA VAL A 451 9.94 -28.55 11.57
C VAL A 451 10.54 -27.51 10.52
N ILE A 452 10.11 -27.48 9.20
CA ILE A 452 10.28 -26.93 7.75
C ILE A 452 10.07 -25.48 7.26
N LYS A 453 8.93 -25.00 6.84
CA LYS A 453 8.77 -23.56 6.91
C LYS A 453 7.35 -23.28 7.23
N ILE A 454 7.01 -22.02 7.29
CA ILE A 454 5.63 -21.72 7.23
C ILE A 454 5.35 -20.42 6.55
N ALA A 455 4.06 -20.18 6.79
CA ALA A 455 1.90 -18.32 6.44
C ALA A 455 0.76 -17.96 7.48
N ALA A 456 -0.45 -18.51 7.30
CA ALA A 456 -1.72 -18.07 7.83
C ALA A 456 -2.37 -16.74 7.45
N THR A 457 -3.62 -16.73 7.89
CA THR A 457 -4.70 -15.82 7.62
C THR A 457 -4.82 -14.73 8.68
N ASP A 458 -5.55 -13.65 8.43
CA ASP A 458 -5.74 -12.42 9.20
C ASP A 458 -7.12 -12.01 9.72
N ASN A 459 -8.21 -12.76 9.65
CA ASN A 459 -9.53 -12.22 10.04
C ASN A 459 -9.53 -11.41 11.35
N ALA A 460 -9.84 -10.12 11.23
CA ALA A 460 -10.12 -9.21 12.32
C ALA A 460 -11.11 -9.81 13.34
N PHE A 461 -11.97 -10.75 12.93
CA PHE A 461 -12.93 -11.46 13.77
C PHE A 461 -12.46 -12.87 14.22
N GLY A 462 -11.17 -13.19 14.15
CA GLY A 462 -10.52 -14.36 14.77
C GLY A 462 -9.89 -15.36 13.80
N SER A 463 -9.11 -16.31 14.33
CA SER A 463 -7.92 -16.86 13.64
C SER A 463 -7.70 -18.36 13.68
N ALA A 464 -6.81 -19.09 12.88
CA ALA A 464 -6.20 -20.53 12.91
C ALA A 464 -4.72 -20.58 13.16
N PHE A 465 -4.17 -21.78 13.30
CA PHE A 465 -3.05 -22.27 12.52
C PHE A 465 -3.65 -23.46 11.52
N ALA A 466 -3.37 -24.10 10.29
CA ALA A 466 -2.52 -24.38 8.99
C ALA A 466 -0.90 -24.64 8.68
N ALA A 467 -0.24 -25.86 8.61
CA ALA A 467 1.30 -26.23 8.61
C ALA A 467 2.11 -27.03 7.46
N ILE A 468 3.47 -27.29 7.46
CA ILE A 468 4.27 -28.22 6.49
C ILE A 468 5.40 -29.31 6.90
N ARG A 469 5.27 -30.30 7.84
CA ARG A 469 6.06 -31.62 7.96
C ARG A 469 6.66 -32.12 6.55
N SER A 470 7.66 -32.99 6.34
CA SER A 470 8.22 -33.32 5.00
C SER A 470 8.29 -34.77 4.68
N ASP A 471 7.12 -35.32 4.58
CA ASP A 471 6.70 -35.53 3.21
C ASP A 471 5.82 -34.39 2.68
N GLY A 472 5.29 -33.47 3.49
CA GLY A 472 4.27 -32.49 3.09
C GLY A 472 2.78 -32.87 3.28
N SER A 473 2.29 -33.40 4.40
CA SER A 473 0.83 -33.40 4.76
C SER A 473 0.37 -32.67 6.07
N VAL A 474 0.03 -31.40 5.96
CA VAL A 474 -0.29 -30.31 6.92
C VAL A 474 -0.67 -30.52 8.39
N ILE A 475 -0.69 -29.45 9.21
CA ILE A 475 -1.22 -29.49 10.58
C ILE A 475 -2.17 -28.31 11.09
N THR A 476 -3.48 -27.89 10.75
CA THR A 476 -4.63 -26.86 11.27
C THR A 476 -5.78 -26.81 12.53
N TRP A 477 -5.86 -26.00 13.67
CA TRP A 477 -7.01 -25.88 14.74
C TRP A 477 -7.22 -24.43 15.27
N GLY A 478 -8.21 -24.21 16.23
CA GLY A 478 -8.83 -23.17 17.20
C GLY A 478 -10.26 -22.55 16.95
N ASN A 479 -10.47 -21.29 16.49
CA ASN A 479 -11.72 -20.81 15.83
C ASN A 479 -12.05 -21.50 14.48
N ALA A 480 -12.80 -22.60 14.44
CA ALA A 480 -13.04 -23.45 13.26
C ALA A 480 -13.54 -22.82 11.92
N SER A 481 -14.05 -21.59 11.89
CA SER A 481 -14.99 -21.11 10.85
C SER A 481 -14.38 -20.81 9.48
N ASN A 482 -13.09 -20.50 9.46
CA ASN A 482 -12.26 -20.31 8.27
C ASN A 482 -11.14 -21.38 8.30
N GLY A 483 -11.46 -22.61 8.71
CA GLY A 483 -10.75 -23.77 8.13
C GLY A 483 -9.52 -24.33 8.77
N GLY A 484 -9.21 -23.91 9.98
CA GLY A 484 -8.63 -24.76 11.00
C GLY A 484 -9.65 -25.72 11.63
N ASN A 485 -10.81 -25.94 11.06
CA ASN A 485 -11.33 -27.31 11.04
C ASN A 485 -11.15 -27.85 9.64
N SER A 486 -10.37 -28.92 9.52
CA SER A 486 -9.95 -29.46 8.22
C SER A 486 -10.17 -30.93 7.97
N VAL A 487 -10.92 -31.56 8.87
CA VAL A 487 -11.20 -33.00 8.85
C VAL A 487 -11.85 -33.48 7.55
N ALA A 488 -12.71 -32.66 6.94
CA ALA A 488 -13.65 -33.05 5.89
C ALA A 488 -13.02 -33.48 4.54
N VAL A 489 -11.71 -33.29 4.38
CA VAL A 489 -10.96 -33.69 3.17
C VAL A 489 -9.74 -34.52 3.48
N SER A 490 -9.57 -34.86 4.76
CA SER A 490 -8.28 -35.13 5.36
C SER A 490 -7.37 -36.06 4.54
N ALA A 491 -7.90 -37.20 4.09
CA ALA A 491 -7.21 -38.18 3.23
C ALA A 491 -6.61 -37.62 1.93
N SER A 492 -7.17 -36.53 1.40
CA SER A 492 -6.80 -35.94 0.11
C SER A 492 -5.64 -34.96 0.22
N ILE A 493 -5.12 -34.80 1.41
CA ILE A 493 -3.99 -33.94 1.75
C ILE A 493 -3.04 -34.73 2.68
N ASN A 494 -3.55 -35.60 3.60
CA ASN A 494 -2.91 -36.83 4.15
C ASN A 494 -2.56 -37.86 3.03
N GLY A 495 -2.62 -37.49 1.75
CA GLY A 495 -2.54 -38.46 0.65
C GLY A 495 -1.10 -38.87 0.38
N THR A 496 -0.88 -39.99 -0.29
CA THR A 496 0.45 -40.51 -0.66
C THR A 496 1.24 -39.63 -1.66
N ILE A 497 0.80 -38.40 -1.89
CA ILE A 497 1.03 -37.63 -3.10
C ILE A 497 0.92 -36.13 -2.83
N ASP A 498 1.51 -35.35 -3.71
CA ASP A 498 2.85 -34.93 -3.32
C ASP A 498 3.06 -33.43 -3.32
N VAL A 499 3.99 -32.96 -2.48
CA VAL A 499 3.51 -32.01 -1.48
C VAL A 499 4.31 -30.68 -1.18
N ILE A 500 4.09 -29.56 -1.96
CA ILE A 500 4.57 -28.12 -1.88
C ILE A 500 3.74 -26.78 -1.63
N LYS A 501 2.41 -26.56 -1.47
CA LYS A 501 1.78 -25.19 -1.50
C LYS A 501 0.28 -24.89 -1.04
N ILE A 502 -0.06 -24.36 0.18
CA ILE A 502 -1.36 -23.61 0.47
C ILE A 502 -1.56 -22.46 -0.52
N VAL A 503 -2.70 -21.76 -0.46
CA VAL A 503 -2.87 -20.29 -0.23
C VAL A 503 -4.24 -19.66 0.29
N SER A 504 -4.72 -18.39 0.06
CA SER A 504 -5.71 -17.72 1.00
C SER A 504 -6.27 -16.22 1.09
N THR A 505 -7.57 -15.94 1.26
CA THR A 505 -8.31 -14.64 1.26
C THR A 505 -8.73 -13.88 2.48
N TYR A 506 -10.02 -13.51 2.66
CA TYR A 506 -10.64 -12.93 3.86
C TYR A 506 -11.66 -13.91 4.56
N TYR A 507 -11.89 -15.18 4.09
CA TYR A 507 -12.77 -16.17 4.80
C TYR A 507 -12.59 -17.72 4.72
N ALA A 508 -11.96 -18.35 3.70
CA ALA A 508 -11.79 -19.80 3.36
C ALA A 508 -10.44 -20.58 3.43
N PHE A 509 -10.13 -21.39 2.36
CA PHE A 509 -8.83 -21.99 1.87
C PHE A 509 -8.98 -23.00 0.62
N SER A 510 -8.60 -22.81 -0.69
CA SER A 510 -8.50 -23.72 -1.94
C SER A 510 -7.15 -24.51 -2.47
N ALA A 511 -7.01 -25.49 -3.39
CA ALA A 511 -5.78 -26.40 -3.51
C ALA A 511 -4.66 -26.23 -4.62
N ILE A 512 -3.40 -26.72 -4.47
CA ILE A 512 -2.74 -27.59 -5.49
C ILE A 512 -2.16 -28.92 -4.88
N ARG A 513 -1.88 -30.00 -5.66
CA ARG A 513 -0.87 -31.05 -5.34
C ARG A 513 0.24 -31.23 -6.45
N SER A 514 1.08 -32.27 -6.52
CA SER A 514 2.26 -32.31 -7.45
C SER A 514 2.06 -32.36 -8.98
N ASP A 515 1.75 -33.55 -9.49
CA ASP A 515 1.60 -33.97 -10.89
C ASP A 515 0.42 -34.98 -11.56
N GLY A 516 -0.82 -35.63 -11.21
CA GLY A 516 -1.84 -36.30 -10.16
C GLY A 516 -2.81 -35.67 -9.01
N SER A 517 -3.40 -36.22 -7.89
CA SER A 517 -4.76 -35.70 -7.29
C SER A 517 -5.06 -35.16 -5.80
N VAL A 518 -6.21 -34.44 -5.51
CA VAL A 518 -6.68 -33.72 -4.22
C VAL A 518 -8.25 -33.43 -4.07
N ILE A 519 -8.87 -32.93 -2.92
CA ILE A 519 -10.37 -32.71 -2.61
C ILE A 519 -10.77 -31.36 -1.84
N THR A 520 -12.06 -31.00 -1.47
CA THR A 520 -12.64 -29.69 -0.89
C THR A 520 -13.58 -29.80 0.36
N TRP A 521 -13.80 -28.76 1.21
CA TRP A 521 -14.98 -28.67 2.12
C TRP A 521 -15.59 -27.32 2.65
N GLY A 522 -14.78 -26.36 3.15
CA GLY A 522 -15.10 -25.33 4.20
C GLY A 522 -15.95 -24.07 3.92
N ASN A 523 -15.66 -22.85 4.47
CA ASN A 523 -16.50 -21.63 4.30
C ASN A 523 -16.74 -21.31 2.82
N GLY A 524 -17.92 -21.79 2.39
CA GLY A 524 -18.25 -22.16 1.03
C GLY A 524 -18.50 -20.99 0.10
N SER A 525 -19.08 -19.91 0.64
CA SER A 525 -19.65 -18.81 -0.15
C SER A 525 -18.58 -18.03 -0.90
N TYR A 526 -17.40 -17.94 -0.30
CA TYR A 526 -16.27 -17.25 -0.86
C TYR A 526 -15.53 -18.19 -1.83
N GLY A 527 -16.23 -19.02 -2.61
CA GLY A 527 -15.65 -20.14 -3.38
C GLY A 527 -14.97 -21.21 -2.51
N GLY A 528 -15.43 -21.32 -1.28
CA GLY A 528 -15.19 -22.51 -0.50
C GLY A 528 -15.97 -23.74 -0.97
N ASN A 529 -16.75 -23.53 -2.00
CA ASN A 529 -17.04 -24.58 -2.91
C ASN A 529 -16.41 -24.23 -4.26
N SER A 530 -15.82 -25.26 -4.85
CA SER A 530 -15.02 -25.26 -6.06
C SER A 530 -15.45 -26.40 -7.01
N ALA A 531 -16.42 -27.20 -6.57
CA ALA A 531 -16.95 -28.33 -7.31
C ALA A 531 -17.61 -27.92 -8.64
N ALA A 532 -17.96 -26.63 -8.79
CA ALA A 532 -18.44 -26.03 -10.03
C ALA A 532 -17.49 -26.25 -11.22
N VAL A 533 -16.20 -26.44 -10.95
CA VAL A 533 -15.15 -26.47 -11.96
C VAL A 533 -14.11 -27.55 -11.77
N SER A 534 -14.29 -28.41 -10.76
CA SER A 534 -13.31 -29.44 -10.39
C SER A 534 -12.99 -30.46 -11.49
N ALA A 535 -13.69 -30.42 -12.63
CA ALA A 535 -13.43 -31.20 -13.84
C ALA A 535 -12.33 -30.62 -14.74
N SER A 536 -12.24 -29.30 -14.89
CA SER A 536 -11.33 -28.69 -15.89
C SER A 536 -9.93 -28.46 -15.37
N ILE A 537 -9.86 -28.37 -14.05
CA ILE A 537 -8.65 -28.28 -13.25
C ILE A 537 -8.39 -29.61 -12.53
N ASN A 538 -9.24 -30.61 -12.80
CA ASN A 538 -9.24 -31.94 -12.20
C ASN A 538 -7.94 -32.67 -12.31
N GLY A 539 -7.06 -32.18 -13.18
CA GLY A 539 -5.80 -32.81 -13.43
C GLY A 539 -5.31 -33.07 -14.81
N THR A 540 -6.06 -32.67 -15.82
CA THR A 540 -5.72 -33.08 -17.17
C THR A 540 -4.45 -32.38 -17.69
N ILE A 541 -3.94 -31.39 -16.95
CA ILE A 541 -3.10 -30.31 -17.46
C ILE A 541 -2.38 -29.59 -16.29
N ASP A 542 -1.05 -29.67 -16.11
CA ASP A 542 -0.45 -29.51 -14.77
C ASP A 542 -0.59 -28.11 -14.10
N VAL A 543 -0.79 -28.07 -12.77
CA VAL A 543 -1.18 -26.86 -11.99
C VAL A 543 0.01 -26.14 -11.39
N THR A 544 -0.07 -24.80 -11.37
CA THR A 544 1.10 -23.96 -11.12
C THR A 544 0.74 -22.66 -10.37
N LYS A 545 0.45 -21.51 -11.00
CA LYS A 545 0.29 -20.19 -10.33
C LYS A 545 -1.08 -19.70 -9.87
N VAL A 546 -1.35 -19.44 -8.57
CA VAL A 546 -2.54 -18.76 -7.94
C VAL A 546 -2.49 -17.29 -7.79
N ILE A 547 -3.65 -16.68 -7.62
CA ILE A 547 -3.87 -15.27 -7.35
C ILE A 547 -5.01 -15.07 -6.35
N ALA A 548 -5.11 -13.91 -5.67
CA ALA A 548 -6.16 -13.55 -4.72
C ALA A 548 -5.93 -12.39 -3.73
N THR A 549 -7.08 -11.97 -3.21
CA THR A 549 -7.43 -10.98 -2.18
C THR A 549 -8.85 -11.30 -1.59
N GLN A 550 -9.48 -10.56 -0.67
CA GLN A 550 -10.71 -10.90 0.11
C GLN A 550 -11.72 -12.06 -0.26
N ASN A 551 -12.43 -12.17 -1.40
CA ASN A 551 -13.73 -12.93 -1.47
C ASN A 551 -14.13 -13.85 -2.69
N ALA A 552 -13.60 -13.76 -3.92
CA ALA A 552 -14.02 -14.56 -5.12
C ALA A 552 -12.87 -15.11 -6.00
N PHE A 553 -12.95 -15.92 -7.05
CA PHE A 553 -11.72 -16.55 -7.62
C PHE A 553 -11.21 -15.66 -8.88
N ALA A 554 -10.33 -15.73 -9.97
CA ALA A 554 -9.05 -16.24 -10.68
C ALA A 554 -8.34 -17.64 -11.19
N ALA A 555 -8.80 -18.84 -11.73
CA ALA A 555 -8.06 -20.17 -11.86
C ALA A 555 -7.77 -20.81 -13.26
N ILE A 556 -6.57 -21.25 -13.58
CA ILE A 556 -6.15 -21.64 -14.96
C ILE A 556 -6.17 -23.18 -15.28
N ARG A 557 -5.68 -23.64 -16.43
CA ARG A 557 -5.17 -24.98 -16.81
C ARG A 557 -3.73 -24.77 -17.36
N SER A 558 -2.65 -25.60 -17.27
CA SER A 558 -1.28 -25.21 -17.80
C SER A 558 -0.71 -25.93 -19.03
N ASP A 559 -1.65 -26.32 -19.86
CA ASP A 559 -1.65 -26.04 -21.27
C ASP A 559 -1.81 -24.55 -21.45
N GLY A 560 -2.36 -23.85 -20.45
CA GLY A 560 -2.37 -22.45 -20.04
C GLY A 560 -3.75 -21.80 -19.87
N SER A 561 -4.83 -22.55 -20.08
CA SER A 561 -6.21 -22.05 -20.24
C SER A 561 -6.99 -21.73 -18.96
N VAL A 562 -8.32 -21.48 -18.93
CA VAL A 562 -8.92 -20.89 -17.70
C VAL A 562 -10.36 -21.24 -17.30
N ILE A 563 -10.50 -21.36 -15.96
CA ILE A 563 -11.46 -22.00 -15.07
C ILE A 563 -11.75 -21.19 -13.76
N THR A 564 -12.78 -21.60 -12.99
CA THR A 564 -13.56 -20.65 -12.16
C THR A 564 -14.29 -21.04 -10.86
N TRP A 565 -14.16 -20.25 -9.77
CA TRP A 565 -15.10 -20.33 -8.63
C TRP A 565 -15.26 -19.00 -7.86
N GLY A 566 -15.72 -18.97 -6.60
CA GLY A 566 -15.74 -17.74 -5.76
C GLY A 566 -17.05 -16.97 -5.59
N TYR A 567 -16.99 -15.92 -4.76
CA TYR A 567 -18.05 -14.91 -4.63
C TYR A 567 -18.19 -14.05 -5.91
N ALA A 568 -18.81 -14.62 -6.95
CA ALA A 568 -19.06 -14.05 -8.29
C ALA A 568 -18.95 -12.51 -8.44
N GLY A 569 -19.74 -11.75 -7.67
CA GLY A 569 -19.81 -10.28 -7.77
C GLY A 569 -18.49 -9.55 -7.54
N ASN A 570 -17.51 -10.18 -6.90
CA ASN A 570 -16.16 -9.67 -6.73
C ASN A 570 -15.15 -10.54 -7.49
N GLY A 571 -15.48 -10.87 -8.74
CA GLY A 571 -14.58 -11.59 -9.64
C GLY A 571 -14.69 -13.11 -9.59
N GLY A 572 -15.71 -13.71 -8.98
CA GLY A 572 -15.87 -15.17 -9.01
C GLY A 572 -16.55 -15.71 -10.27
N ASP A 573 -16.67 -14.86 -11.29
CA ASP A 573 -17.33 -15.13 -12.57
C ASP A 573 -16.69 -14.30 -13.71
N SER A 574 -16.05 -14.99 -14.67
CA SER A 574 -15.41 -14.42 -15.87
C SER A 574 -16.18 -14.61 -17.16
N SER A 575 -17.37 -15.17 -17.08
CA SER A 575 -18.13 -15.56 -18.27
C SER A 575 -18.33 -14.40 -19.27
N SER A 576 -18.28 -13.15 -18.79
CA SER A 576 -18.33 -11.92 -19.58
C SER A 576 -17.25 -11.76 -20.65
N VAL A 577 -16.07 -12.36 -20.49
CA VAL A 577 -14.90 -12.11 -21.36
C VAL A 577 -14.52 -13.32 -22.25
N ALA A 578 -15.27 -14.43 -22.11
CA ALA A 578 -15.26 -15.79 -22.72
C ALA A 578 -14.15 -16.23 -23.72
N ALA A 579 -13.82 -15.39 -24.71
CA ALA A 579 -13.04 -15.74 -25.90
C ALA A 579 -11.70 -14.98 -26.02
N SER A 580 -11.64 -13.73 -25.58
CA SER A 580 -10.39 -13.06 -25.21
C SER A 580 -9.59 -13.95 -24.25
N ILE A 581 -10.35 -14.79 -23.52
CA ILE A 581 -9.96 -15.97 -22.77
C ILE A 581 -9.53 -17.12 -23.65
N ASN A 582 -10.34 -18.17 -23.80
CA ASN A 582 -9.88 -19.49 -24.19
C ASN A 582 -9.63 -19.56 -25.74
N GLY A 583 -9.19 -18.44 -26.33
CA GLY A 583 -8.76 -18.15 -27.71
C GLY A 583 -7.33 -18.60 -28.09
N THR A 584 -6.29 -17.73 -28.12
CA THR A 584 -4.97 -18.08 -28.74
C THR A 584 -3.68 -17.36 -28.29
N THR A 585 -3.67 -16.05 -28.06
CA THR A 585 -2.44 -15.29 -27.74
C THR A 585 -1.98 -15.55 -26.29
N ALA A 586 -0.68 -15.77 -26.00
CA ALA A 586 -0.15 -16.39 -24.76
C ALA A 586 -0.40 -15.62 -23.39
N VAL A 587 -0.06 -16.07 -22.15
CA VAL A 587 0.07 -15.25 -20.88
C VAL A 587 0.92 -15.87 -19.75
N THR A 588 1.18 -15.10 -18.66
CA THR A 588 2.13 -15.40 -17.57
C THR A 588 1.84 -14.98 -16.07
N ASN A 589 1.01 -13.98 -15.65
CA ASN A 589 0.42 -13.82 -14.25
C ASN A 589 -0.82 -12.94 -14.13
N VAL A 590 -1.73 -13.25 -13.20
CA VAL A 590 -3.06 -12.62 -13.02
C VAL A 590 -2.99 -11.52 -11.89
N PHE A 591 -2.92 -10.21 -12.15
CA PHE A 591 -2.86 -9.13 -11.13
C PHE A 591 -4.18 -8.53 -10.61
N SER A 592 -4.21 -8.18 -9.30
CA SER A 592 -5.45 -7.83 -8.56
C SER A 592 -5.48 -6.72 -7.46
N THR A 593 -6.40 -6.82 -6.45
CA THR A 593 -7.22 -5.72 -5.88
C THR A 593 -7.78 -5.98 -4.43
N SER A 594 -8.97 -5.53 -3.97
CA SER A 594 -9.90 -6.24 -3.05
C SER A 594 -11.28 -6.50 -3.67
N ALA A 595 -11.27 -6.81 -4.98
CA ALA A 595 -12.23 -7.66 -5.70
C ALA A 595 -11.75 -8.19 -7.11
N ALA A 596 -10.52 -7.90 -7.56
CA ALA A 596 -9.61 -8.64 -8.49
C ALA A 596 -8.69 -8.02 -9.78
N PHE A 597 -8.32 -8.21 -11.16
CA PHE A 597 -8.69 -8.56 -12.70
C PHE A 597 -8.99 -7.55 -13.81
N VAL A 598 -8.13 -7.75 -14.85
CA VAL A 598 -7.74 -7.35 -16.24
C VAL A 598 -6.99 -8.55 -16.87
N ALA A 599 -6.34 -8.62 -18.06
CA ALA A 599 -5.49 -9.80 -18.35
C ALA A 599 -4.46 -9.75 -19.51
N LEU A 600 -3.14 -9.70 -19.25
CA LEU A 600 -2.09 -9.17 -20.17
C LEU A 600 -1.45 -10.17 -21.16
N ARG A 601 -2.23 -10.64 -22.14
CA ARG A 601 -1.95 -11.49 -23.35
C ARG A 601 -0.54 -11.43 -23.96
N SER A 602 -0.18 -12.36 -24.84
CA SER A 602 1.18 -12.45 -25.43
C SER A 602 1.36 -11.75 -26.77
N ASP A 603 0.49 -10.79 -26.96
CA ASP A 603 0.60 -9.60 -27.76
C ASP A 603 0.60 -8.43 -26.76
N GLY A 604 1.08 -8.66 -25.54
CA GLY A 604 0.83 -7.93 -24.30
C GLY A 604 -0.66 -7.66 -23.93
N SER A 605 -1.64 -7.71 -24.83
CA SER A 605 -2.96 -7.05 -24.64
C SER A 605 -3.96 -7.72 -23.72
N LEU A 606 -5.15 -7.16 -23.50
CA LEU A 606 -5.56 -7.08 -22.10
C LEU A 606 -7.07 -7.14 -21.77
N VAL A 607 -7.49 -7.93 -20.76
CA VAL A 607 -8.92 -8.34 -20.66
C VAL A 607 -9.56 -8.52 -19.25
N THR A 608 -10.74 -7.96 -19.00
CA THR A 608 -11.02 -7.21 -17.76
C THR A 608 -12.44 -7.43 -17.20
N TRP A 609 -12.63 -7.67 -15.88
CA TRP A 609 -13.96 -8.06 -15.34
C TRP A 609 -14.10 -8.15 -13.80
N GLY A 610 -15.31 -8.27 -13.24
CA GLY A 610 -15.65 -8.41 -11.80
C GLY A 610 -16.55 -7.27 -11.25
N ASN A 611 -16.42 -6.86 -9.97
CA ASN A 611 -17.02 -5.63 -9.36
C ASN A 611 -16.68 -4.23 -10.01
N THR A 612 -17.67 -3.35 -10.21
CA THR A 612 -17.56 -2.06 -10.95
C THR A 612 -17.06 -0.81 -10.22
N THR A 613 -17.08 -0.75 -8.88
CA THR A 613 -16.49 0.39 -8.10
C THR A 613 -15.19 0.00 -7.41
N TYR A 614 -15.07 -1.29 -7.18
CA TYR A 614 -13.83 -1.99 -7.39
C TYR A 614 -13.57 -2.13 -8.93
N GLY A 615 -14.20 -1.31 -9.76
CA GLY A 615 -13.75 -0.68 -11.00
C GLY A 615 -13.92 -1.33 -12.36
N SER A 616 -14.71 -2.40 -12.60
CA SER A 616 -14.84 -3.28 -13.83
C SER A 616 -15.07 -2.63 -15.21
N ASP A 617 -14.44 -1.48 -15.44
CA ASP A 617 -14.48 -0.61 -16.59
C ASP A 617 -13.14 0.18 -16.75
N SER A 618 -12.50 0.04 -17.90
CA SER A 618 -11.64 1.07 -18.53
C SER A 618 -11.99 1.27 -20.00
N SER A 619 -13.24 1.00 -20.37
CA SER A 619 -13.79 1.40 -21.66
C SER A 619 -13.47 2.86 -22.00
N SER A 620 -13.39 3.72 -20.97
CA SER A 620 -12.92 5.12 -20.99
C SER A 620 -11.57 5.36 -21.67
N VAL A 621 -10.76 4.32 -21.82
CA VAL A 621 -9.37 4.39 -22.30
C VAL A 621 -8.98 3.19 -23.21
N SER A 622 -9.81 2.14 -23.26
CA SER A 622 -9.89 0.99 -24.21
C SER A 622 -9.05 1.01 -25.49
N SER A 623 -9.17 2.10 -26.26
CA SER A 623 -8.53 2.26 -27.57
C SER A 623 -7.02 2.13 -27.51
N ALA A 624 -6.46 2.43 -26.34
CA ALA A 624 -5.07 2.20 -26.19
C ALA A 624 -4.83 0.73 -25.86
N ILE A 625 -5.24 0.01 -24.78
CA ILE A 625 -4.73 -1.40 -24.49
C ILE A 625 -5.30 -2.55 -25.32
N ASP A 626 -5.09 -2.37 -26.61
CA ASP A 626 -5.32 -3.26 -27.72
C ASP A 626 -4.12 -4.16 -28.09
N GLY A 627 -2.89 -3.66 -28.16
CA GLY A 627 -1.81 -4.36 -28.86
C GLY A 627 -0.62 -3.59 -29.50
N THR A 628 -0.21 -2.34 -29.17
CA THR A 628 0.78 -1.60 -30.02
C THR A 628 2.24 -1.17 -29.60
N ILE A 629 2.70 -0.95 -28.34
CA ILE A 629 4.17 -0.79 -28.01
C ILE A 629 4.64 -1.33 -26.60
N ASP A 630 5.53 -2.33 -26.39
CA ASP A 630 5.47 -3.38 -25.30
C ASP A 630 5.40 -3.05 -23.76
N VAL A 631 4.83 -3.97 -22.94
CA VAL A 631 4.51 -3.75 -21.50
C VAL A 631 5.71 -4.10 -20.71
N THR A 632 6.02 -3.31 -19.69
CA THR A 632 7.17 -3.67 -18.90
C THR A 632 6.90 -4.23 -17.54
N GLN A 633 5.93 -3.83 -16.77
CA GLN A 633 5.60 -4.50 -15.49
C GLN A 633 4.30 -3.91 -15.03
N ILE A 634 3.73 -4.45 -13.97
CA ILE A 634 2.58 -3.76 -13.41
C ILE A 634 2.77 -3.81 -11.82
N TYR A 635 2.76 -2.76 -10.98
CA TYR A 635 2.93 -2.87 -9.48
C TYR A 635 1.60 -2.82 -8.78
N THR A 636 1.36 -2.36 -7.53
CA THR A 636 -0.01 -2.44 -6.90
C THR A 636 -0.42 -1.21 -5.91
N THR A 637 -1.58 -0.97 -5.16
CA THR A 637 -2.18 0.21 -4.29
C THR A 637 -3.39 -0.16 -3.35
N ASP A 638 -4.36 0.60 -2.76
CA ASP A 638 -5.58 0.02 -2.03
C ASP A 638 -7.07 0.42 -2.39
N ARG A 639 -7.39 1.24 -3.42
CA ARG A 639 -8.28 0.82 -4.53
C ARG A 639 -7.87 1.51 -5.82
N ALA A 640 -6.57 1.66 -6.12
CA ALA A 640 -6.12 2.42 -7.29
C ALA A 640 -5.65 1.66 -8.49
N PHE A 641 -5.40 2.36 -9.61
CA PHE A 641 -4.81 1.84 -10.83
C PHE A 641 -3.48 2.52 -11.27
N ALA A 642 -2.70 2.03 -12.28
CA ALA A 642 -1.20 2.03 -12.39
C ALA A 642 -0.56 1.25 -13.63
N ALA A 643 0.45 1.62 -14.48
CA ALA A 643 0.59 0.99 -15.85
C ALA A 643 1.76 0.17 -16.42
N LEU A 644 3.02 0.45 -16.17
CA LEU A 644 3.84 0.84 -17.34
C LEU A 644 3.97 -0.06 -18.65
N ARG A 645 3.78 0.70 -19.75
CA ARG A 645 4.03 0.75 -21.24
C ARG A 645 5.44 0.51 -21.83
N SER A 646 5.75 1.11 -23.01
CA SER A 646 7.00 1.19 -23.82
C SER A 646 7.52 2.61 -24.13
N ASP A 647 6.70 3.66 -24.22
CA ASP A 647 7.05 4.98 -24.82
C ASP A 647 6.93 6.22 -23.90
N GLY A 648 7.45 6.20 -22.67
CA GLY A 648 7.48 7.35 -21.72
C GLY A 648 6.16 7.91 -21.09
N SER A 649 5.02 7.80 -21.79
CA SER A 649 3.67 8.41 -21.58
C SER A 649 2.72 7.97 -20.38
N VAL A 650 1.35 7.95 -20.48
CA VAL A 650 0.30 7.33 -19.56
C VAL A 650 -1.12 7.42 -20.13
N VAL A 651 -1.99 6.46 -19.74
CA VAL A 651 -3.46 6.58 -19.84
C VAL A 651 -4.21 5.78 -18.72
N THR A 652 -5.46 6.12 -18.27
CA THR A 652 -5.99 5.76 -16.92
C THR A 652 -7.51 5.52 -16.59
N TRP A 653 -7.88 4.72 -15.55
CA TRP A 653 -9.26 4.38 -15.05
C TRP A 653 -9.47 3.88 -13.57
N GLY A 654 -10.71 3.98 -13.05
CA GLY A 654 -11.21 3.17 -11.90
C GLY A 654 -12.40 3.81 -11.15
N ASP A 655 -12.36 3.81 -9.82
CA ASP A 655 -13.16 4.66 -8.89
C ASP A 655 -12.80 6.19 -9.08
N PRO A 656 -13.37 7.20 -8.38
CA PRO A 656 -12.83 8.59 -8.41
C PRO A 656 -12.16 9.20 -7.16
N LEU A 657 -12.23 8.56 -5.98
CA LEU A 657 -11.50 8.96 -4.73
C LEU A 657 -10.48 7.93 -4.25
N TYR A 658 -10.83 6.67 -4.39
CA TYR A 658 -9.87 5.61 -4.56
C TYR A 658 -9.40 5.55 -6.02
N GLY A 659 -10.14 6.22 -6.94
CA GLY A 659 -9.59 7.47 -7.49
C GLY A 659 -9.28 7.64 -8.97
N GLY A 660 -9.89 8.38 -9.91
CA GLY A 660 -9.97 7.90 -11.31
C GLY A 660 -8.87 8.08 -12.38
N LEU A 661 -8.37 9.30 -12.61
CA LEU A 661 -8.05 9.84 -13.94
C LEU A 661 -6.74 10.71 -14.02
N SER A 662 -5.89 10.62 -15.07
CA SER A 662 -4.63 11.45 -15.26
C SER A 662 -4.84 12.92 -15.53
N ASN A 663 -6.07 13.34 -15.27
CA ASN A 663 -6.67 14.50 -15.86
C ASN A 663 -6.17 15.75 -15.20
N SER A 664 -5.71 15.67 -13.94
CA SER A 664 -5.34 16.84 -13.14
C SER A 664 -4.52 17.80 -13.99
N ILE A 665 -3.54 17.29 -14.76
CA ILE A 665 -2.82 18.16 -15.68
C ILE A 665 -2.08 17.49 -16.89
N THR A 666 -2.04 16.15 -17.06
CA THR A 666 -1.38 15.37 -18.17
C THR A 666 0.09 15.73 -18.54
N VAL A 667 0.60 15.61 -19.79
CA VAL A 667 2.02 15.74 -20.28
C VAL A 667 3.13 14.98 -19.62
N ALA A 668 3.16 14.76 -18.31
CA ALA A 668 4.27 14.14 -17.59
C ALA A 668 4.44 12.62 -17.89
N LEU A 669 4.01 12.26 -19.11
CA LEU A 669 2.87 11.40 -19.47
C LEU A 669 2.55 11.30 -20.96
N ASP A 670 3.20 12.05 -21.83
CA ASP A 670 3.21 11.69 -23.25
C ASP A 670 4.53 11.05 -23.65
N GLY A 671 5.49 10.97 -22.74
CA GLY A 671 6.68 10.18 -22.97
C GLY A 671 7.72 10.81 -23.87
N SER A 672 7.65 12.12 -24.03
CA SER A 672 8.83 12.99 -24.17
C SER A 672 10.00 12.73 -23.17
N ILE A 673 9.95 11.67 -22.36
CA ILE A 673 10.20 11.68 -20.93
C ILE A 673 9.95 10.29 -20.27
N ASP A 674 10.76 9.84 -19.30
CA ASP A 674 10.83 8.43 -18.87
C ASP A 674 10.96 8.17 -17.32
N VAL A 675 9.93 7.65 -16.65
CA VAL A 675 10.02 7.28 -15.19
C VAL A 675 10.96 6.00 -15.01
N ILE A 676 11.39 5.42 -13.88
CA ILE A 676 11.51 3.92 -13.73
C ILE A 676 10.82 3.32 -12.53
N SER A 677 10.45 4.04 -11.45
CA SER A 677 9.70 3.28 -10.43
C SER A 677 8.78 3.89 -9.41
N LEU A 678 8.25 2.94 -8.61
CA LEU A 678 7.00 3.01 -7.94
C LEU A 678 6.90 2.24 -6.56
N VAL A 679 6.74 2.95 -5.43
CA VAL A 679 6.45 2.61 -3.97
C VAL A 679 5.00 2.84 -3.38
N SER A 680 4.67 2.96 -2.08
CA SER A 680 3.25 2.76 -1.64
C SER A 680 2.62 3.05 -0.22
N ASN A 681 1.60 3.86 0.10
CA ASN A 681 0.82 3.83 1.37
C ASN A 681 -0.59 3.24 1.54
N THR A 682 -1.69 3.93 1.83
CA THR A 682 -3.05 3.31 1.77
C THR A 682 -4.12 4.25 1.18
N MET A 683 -3.76 5.37 0.51
CA MET A 683 -4.62 6.03 -0.49
C MET A 683 -3.89 6.79 -1.64
N THR A 684 -2.72 6.42 -2.19
CA THR A 684 -2.13 7.16 -3.37
C THR A 684 -1.08 6.51 -4.27
N PHE A 685 -0.24 7.28 -4.99
CA PHE A 685 1.07 6.84 -5.53
C PHE A 685 2.26 7.83 -5.58
N ALA A 686 3.31 7.65 -6.42
CA ALA A 686 4.57 8.38 -6.60
C ALA A 686 5.56 7.99 -7.79
N ALA A 687 6.40 8.84 -8.41
CA ALA A 687 7.28 8.48 -9.58
C ALA A 687 8.73 8.35 -9.18
N THR A 688 9.65 7.76 -9.94
CA THR A 688 10.86 8.56 -10.26
C THR A 688 11.11 8.59 -11.73
N ARG A 689 11.52 9.73 -12.27
CA ARG A 689 11.76 10.04 -13.69
C ARG A 689 13.10 10.74 -13.94
N SER A 690 13.85 10.49 -15.02
CA SER A 690 15.25 10.96 -15.10
C SER A 690 15.52 12.46 -15.30
N ASP A 691 14.53 13.31 -15.06
CA ASP A 691 14.74 14.71 -14.74
C ASP A 691 14.84 14.97 -13.23
N GLY A 692 14.55 13.98 -12.39
CA GLY A 692 14.71 14.04 -10.94
C GLY A 692 13.93 15.16 -10.23
N SER A 693 12.97 15.82 -10.90
CA SER A 693 12.16 16.88 -10.31
C SER A 693 11.08 16.23 -9.36
N VAL A 694 9.77 16.49 -9.13
CA VAL A 694 8.87 15.61 -8.27
C VAL A 694 7.32 15.85 -8.60
N VAL A 695 6.40 14.85 -8.80
CA VAL A 695 5.16 14.95 -9.69
C VAL A 695 3.70 14.44 -9.30
N THR A 696 2.88 15.03 -8.44
CA THR A 696 1.69 14.32 -7.87
C THR A 696 0.27 14.54 -8.42
N TRP A 697 -0.63 13.65 -7.96
CA TRP A 697 -2.07 13.61 -8.19
C TRP A 697 -2.75 12.53 -7.28
N GLY A 698 -3.85 12.84 -6.60
CA GLY A 698 -4.34 11.97 -5.52
C GLY A 698 -5.63 12.44 -4.82
N ILE A 699 -6.16 11.68 -3.85
CA ILE A 699 -7.24 12.12 -2.93
C ILE A 699 -6.77 13.33 -2.12
N SER A 700 -7.51 14.45 -2.07
CA SER A 700 -6.99 15.78 -1.68
C SER A 700 -6.70 16.08 -0.19
N GLY A 701 -7.42 15.46 0.75
CA GLY A 701 -7.21 15.61 2.21
C GLY A 701 -7.06 14.30 2.99
N ASN A 702 -6.77 13.21 2.27
CA ASN A 702 -5.97 12.17 2.86
C ASN A 702 -4.56 12.12 2.25
N GLY A 703 -4.01 13.05 1.43
CA GLY A 703 -4.43 14.34 0.80
C GLY A 703 -3.61 14.68 -0.46
N GLY A 704 -3.93 15.51 -1.49
CA GLY A 704 -3.77 15.12 -2.93
C GLY A 704 -2.83 15.72 -4.02
N ASP A 705 -1.80 16.53 -3.78
CA ASP A 705 -1.09 17.34 -4.81
C ASP A 705 0.33 17.85 -4.41
N SER A 706 1.33 17.92 -5.31
CA SER A 706 2.69 18.39 -4.98
C SER A 706 2.92 19.88 -5.03
N SER A 707 2.26 20.61 -4.13
CA SER A 707 2.40 22.04 -4.02
C SER A 707 3.28 22.53 -2.86
N ASN A 708 3.15 22.00 -1.63
CA ASN A 708 3.24 22.80 -0.40
C ASN A 708 4.51 23.64 -0.15
N VAL A 709 5.69 23.30 -0.66
CA VAL A 709 6.80 24.28 -0.86
C VAL A 709 7.65 24.03 -2.12
N SER A 710 7.06 23.40 -3.16
CA SER A 710 7.58 22.52 -4.26
C SER A 710 8.89 22.82 -5.02
N SER A 711 9.64 23.84 -4.61
CA SER A 711 11.08 23.91 -4.77
C SER A 711 11.82 22.63 -4.38
N GLY A 712 11.36 21.96 -3.32
CA GLY A 712 12.21 21.08 -2.52
C GLY A 712 12.33 19.68 -3.07
N LEU A 713 12.48 19.61 -4.39
CA LEU A 713 12.07 18.61 -5.38
C LEU A 713 12.86 18.69 -6.66
N ASN A 714 12.94 19.90 -7.17
CA ASN A 714 12.70 20.11 -8.58
C ASN A 714 13.87 20.85 -9.26
N GLY A 715 14.92 21.19 -8.50
CA GLY A 715 16.11 21.98 -8.85
C GLY A 715 17.34 21.21 -9.39
N THR A 716 18.47 21.19 -8.66
CA THR A 716 19.79 20.72 -9.17
C THR A 716 20.79 20.03 -8.18
N ILE A 717 20.38 19.45 -7.04
CA ILE A 717 21.26 18.84 -5.98
C ILE A 717 20.77 17.44 -5.32
N ASN A 718 21.01 16.18 -5.80
CA ASN A 718 20.21 14.90 -6.15
C ASN A 718 19.58 13.77 -5.16
N VAL A 719 18.30 13.29 -5.25
CA VAL A 719 17.54 12.10 -4.61
C VAL A 719 17.53 10.62 -5.24
N THR A 720 17.63 9.45 -4.58
CA THR A 720 17.34 8.12 -5.24
C THR A 720 16.30 7.17 -4.66
N GLN A 721 15.94 7.18 -3.39
CA GLN A 721 15.20 6.02 -2.86
C GLN A 721 14.08 6.44 -1.91
N VAL A 722 13.13 5.53 -1.67
CA VAL A 722 11.76 5.83 -1.30
C VAL A 722 11.09 4.63 -0.62
N VAL A 723 10.84 4.74 0.69
CA VAL A 723 10.40 3.80 1.78
C VAL A 723 8.86 3.85 2.09
N ALA A 724 8.18 3.58 3.24
CA ALA A 724 6.74 3.94 3.44
C ALA A 724 5.94 3.88 4.83
N ALA A 725 6.12 4.27 6.12
CA ALA A 725 5.02 4.26 7.23
C ALA A 725 3.45 3.84 7.12
N SER A 726 2.32 4.43 7.68
CA SER A 726 0.85 4.19 7.23
C SER A 726 -0.05 5.25 6.45
N SER A 727 0.01 6.59 6.55
CA SER A 727 -0.35 7.53 5.44
C SER A 727 0.50 8.85 5.32
N ALA A 728 1.72 8.92 4.74
CA ALA A 728 2.74 10.03 4.79
C ALA A 728 4.02 9.70 3.90
N TYR A 729 5.22 10.38 3.80
CA TYR A 729 6.26 10.11 2.73
C TYR A 729 7.89 10.16 2.58
N ALA A 730 9.03 10.39 3.26
CA ALA A 730 10.46 10.74 2.67
C ALA A 730 11.38 10.10 1.56
N ALA A 731 11.71 10.77 0.45
CA ALA A 731 12.71 10.23 -0.47
C ALA A 731 14.07 10.78 -0.17
N ILE A 732 15.07 9.93 -0.31
CA ILE A 732 16.39 10.35 0.02
C ILE A 732 17.07 11.12 -1.08
N ARG A 733 17.38 12.40 -0.77
CA ARG A 733 18.10 13.46 -1.51
C ARG A 733 19.63 13.20 -1.54
N GLU A 734 20.45 14.17 -1.97
CA GLU A 734 21.95 14.23 -2.11
C GLU A 734 22.94 14.17 -0.92
N ASP A 735 22.95 15.21 -0.08
CA ASP A 735 23.85 15.57 1.03
C ASP A 735 23.17 15.64 2.43
N GLY A 736 22.46 14.62 2.89
CA GLY A 736 21.80 14.55 4.21
C GLY A 736 20.44 15.07 4.80
N SER A 737 19.30 15.37 4.11
CA SER A 737 18.22 16.17 4.74
C SER A 737 16.68 16.00 4.53
N VAL A 738 15.89 16.12 5.59
CA VAL A 738 14.52 15.57 5.85
C VAL A 738 13.32 16.53 5.59
N ILE A 739 12.69 16.38 4.41
CA ILE A 739 11.53 17.14 3.85
C ILE A 739 10.21 16.77 4.58
N THR A 740 9.02 17.33 4.27
CA THR A 740 7.70 16.90 4.83
C THR A 740 6.49 17.34 4.05
N TRP A 741 5.38 16.58 4.14
CA TRP A 741 4.17 16.78 3.33
C TRP A 741 2.80 16.24 3.87
N GLY A 742 1.95 17.08 4.48
CA GLY A 742 0.48 16.83 4.61
C GLY A 742 -0.18 17.06 5.98
N VAL A 743 -1.37 16.45 6.23
CA VAL A 743 -2.13 16.35 7.53
C VAL A 743 -1.19 16.17 8.74
N SER A 744 -1.62 16.36 9.99
CA SER A 744 -0.68 16.23 11.12
C SER A 744 -0.60 14.83 11.72
N GLN A 745 -1.15 13.78 11.09
CA GLN A 745 -1.45 12.52 11.76
C GLN A 745 -0.77 11.22 11.27
N PHE A 746 0.18 11.26 10.32
CA PHE A 746 0.78 10.05 9.73
C PHE A 746 2.36 10.08 9.46
N GLY A 747 3.10 11.09 9.96
CA GLY A 747 4.50 11.57 9.71
C GLY A 747 5.02 12.37 8.46
N GLY A 748 5.27 13.71 8.36
CA GLY A 748 4.74 14.91 9.02
C GLY A 748 4.97 16.40 8.64
N ASN A 749 5.82 17.05 9.41
CA ASN A 749 6.04 18.49 9.56
C ASN A 749 7.40 18.57 10.27
N SER A 750 8.52 18.38 9.56
CA SER A 750 9.80 17.82 10.08
C SER A 750 10.61 18.68 11.04
N SER A 751 9.90 19.65 11.57
CA SER A 751 10.40 20.93 11.99
C SER A 751 11.34 20.85 13.18
N ALA A 752 11.07 20.02 14.20
CA ALA A 752 11.88 20.11 15.42
C ALA A 752 13.27 19.43 15.31
N VAL A 753 13.54 18.62 14.28
CA VAL A 753 14.89 18.08 14.03
C VAL A 753 15.70 18.82 13.01
N SER A 754 15.09 19.67 12.17
CA SER A 754 15.69 20.39 11.02
C SER A 754 17.22 20.55 11.04
N ALA A 755 17.79 20.90 12.18
CA ALA A 755 19.22 21.01 12.53
C ALA A 755 20.09 19.71 12.67
N SER A 756 19.63 18.52 12.30
CA SER A 756 20.49 17.31 12.18
C SER A 756 19.90 16.30 11.20
N ILE A 757 19.15 16.88 10.29
CA ILE A 757 18.47 16.22 9.21
C ILE A 757 18.62 17.14 8.00
N ASP A 758 19.85 17.62 7.86
CA ASP A 758 20.29 18.81 7.12
C ASP A 758 21.48 18.53 6.18
N GLY A 759 22.30 17.49 6.43
CA GLY A 759 23.59 17.31 5.75
C GLY A 759 24.81 17.37 6.64
N THR A 760 24.65 17.17 7.95
CA THR A 760 25.72 17.39 8.91
C THR A 760 26.66 16.18 9.05
N ILE A 761 27.10 15.67 7.89
CA ILE A 761 27.55 14.30 7.60
C ILE A 761 26.40 13.27 7.97
N ASP A 762 26.46 11.92 8.01
CA ASP A 762 25.58 11.07 7.11
C ASP A 762 24.77 9.76 7.51
N VAL A 763 23.98 9.03 6.62
CA VAL A 763 22.96 7.86 6.76
C VAL A 763 22.73 6.85 5.55
N THR A 764 22.49 5.51 5.74
CA THR A 764 22.08 4.50 4.69
C THR A 764 21.08 3.28 4.97
N LYS A 765 19.81 3.44 5.41
CA LYS A 765 18.55 2.70 4.94
C LYS A 765 17.39 2.88 5.91
N ILE A 766 16.16 2.73 5.41
CA ILE A 766 14.93 3.14 6.10
C ILE A 766 13.65 2.32 5.71
N VAL A 767 12.66 1.95 6.61
CA VAL A 767 11.33 1.20 6.46
C VAL A 767 10.37 1.09 7.78
N ALA A 768 8.98 0.96 7.90
CA ALA A 768 8.09 1.03 9.19
C ALA A 768 7.17 -0.12 9.95
N THR A 769 5.95 0.09 10.54
CA THR A 769 4.82 -0.88 11.08
C THR A 769 3.17 -0.83 10.69
N ASN A 770 2.05 -0.05 11.21
CA ASN A 770 1.09 1.10 10.60
C ASN A 770 1.10 2.72 11.07
N TYR A 771 0.69 3.28 12.24
CA TYR A 771 0.87 4.56 13.04
C TYR A 771 2.25 5.34 13.40
N ALA A 772 3.48 5.33 12.78
CA ALA A 772 4.78 5.98 13.23
C ALA A 772 6.14 5.69 12.40
N PHE A 773 7.39 6.18 12.72
CA PHE A 773 8.60 6.28 11.79
C PHE A 773 10.07 5.81 12.18
N ALA A 774 11.11 5.86 11.28
CA ALA A 774 12.58 6.08 11.53
C ALA A 774 13.66 6.03 10.41
N ALA A 775 14.90 6.39 10.79
CA ALA A 775 16.13 6.50 10.01
C ALA A 775 17.45 6.57 10.80
N ILE A 776 18.61 6.40 10.17
CA ILE A 776 19.90 6.13 10.86
C ILE A 776 20.91 7.32 10.91
N ARG A 777 22.24 7.12 10.73
CA ARG A 777 23.48 7.98 10.59
C ARG A 777 24.72 7.04 10.15
N THR A 778 25.97 7.13 9.46
CA THR A 778 27.22 6.22 8.87
C THR A 778 28.48 5.19 9.51
N ASP A 779 29.03 4.60 10.73
CA ASP A 779 29.36 4.63 12.32
C ASP A 779 28.67 3.90 13.72
N GLY A 780 27.48 4.22 14.37
CA GLY A 780 26.85 4.25 15.78
C GLY A 780 25.41 3.55 16.13
N SER A 781 24.08 3.90 16.43
CA SER A 781 22.88 4.85 16.73
C SER A 781 21.83 5.60 15.76
N VAL A 782 20.80 6.39 16.14
CA VAL A 782 19.56 6.72 15.31
C VAL A 782 18.81 8.02 15.85
N ILE A 783 17.55 8.48 15.60
CA ILE A 783 16.83 9.58 16.39
C ILE A 783 15.25 9.83 16.21
N VAL A 784 14.40 9.82 17.27
CA VAL A 784 12.88 9.73 17.25
C VAL A 784 11.87 10.81 16.81
N TRP A 785 11.06 10.57 15.77
CA TRP A 785 10.04 11.53 15.30
C TRP A 785 8.55 11.11 15.15
N GLY A 786 7.62 11.96 15.61
CA GLY A 786 6.15 11.79 15.44
C GLY A 786 5.32 12.32 16.60
N GLU A 787 4.27 11.61 17.02
CA GLU A 787 3.40 11.98 18.17
C GLU A 787 3.82 11.22 19.48
N PRO A 788 3.04 11.22 20.57
CA PRO A 788 3.30 10.39 21.77
C PRO A 788 2.36 9.22 22.25
N THR A 789 1.41 8.59 21.51
CA THR A 789 0.73 7.32 21.94
C THR A 789 0.51 6.04 21.07
N LEU A 790 0.92 5.89 19.80
CA LEU A 790 0.94 4.74 18.88
C LEU A 790 2.24 4.60 17.98
N GLY A 791 3.46 4.93 18.47
CA GLY A 791 4.77 4.43 17.98
C GLY A 791 6.14 5.16 18.13
N GLY A 792 6.42 6.16 18.98
CA GLY A 792 7.75 6.84 19.16
C GLY A 792 7.95 7.97 20.18
N ASP A 793 8.77 7.76 21.21
CA ASP A 793 9.42 8.76 22.08
C ASP A 793 10.67 8.04 22.62
N PRO A 794 11.92 8.48 22.43
CA PRO A 794 13.07 7.66 22.78
C PRO A 794 13.31 7.55 24.28
N SER A 795 12.54 8.31 25.07
CA SER A 795 12.97 8.96 26.30
C SER A 795 14.02 8.17 27.09
N ALA A 796 13.62 7.15 27.85
CA ALA A 796 14.51 6.33 28.67
C ALA A 796 15.26 5.18 27.97
N VAL A 797 15.53 5.21 26.65
CA VAL A 797 16.76 4.54 26.14
C VAL A 797 17.76 5.46 25.49
N SER A 798 17.41 6.74 25.25
CA SER A 798 18.28 7.79 24.66
C SER A 798 19.78 7.57 24.95
N SER A 799 20.09 7.39 26.25
CA SER A 799 21.34 7.00 26.93
C SER A 799 22.09 5.75 26.47
N SER A 800 21.70 5.21 25.33
CA SER A 800 22.07 3.89 24.88
C SER A 800 21.89 3.93 23.36
N ILE A 801 20.75 4.38 22.87
CA ILE A 801 20.52 4.64 21.44
C ILE A 801 21.28 5.89 20.93
N ASP A 802 22.49 6.15 21.41
CA ASP A 802 23.21 7.43 21.25
C ASP A 802 24.41 7.36 20.29
N GLY A 803 25.14 6.26 20.37
CA GLY A 803 26.37 6.03 19.61
C GLY A 803 27.38 5.36 20.50
N THR A 804 26.90 4.44 21.34
CA THR A 804 27.76 3.76 22.30
C THR A 804 28.65 2.71 21.62
N ILE A 805 28.32 2.29 20.37
CA ILE A 805 28.94 1.40 19.33
C ILE A 805 27.81 1.39 18.06
N ASP A 806 27.58 0.80 16.78
CA ASP A 806 26.86 -0.36 15.85
C ASP A 806 25.34 -0.61 15.71
N VAL A 807 24.80 -0.87 14.51
CA VAL A 807 23.74 -1.88 14.32
C VAL A 807 23.72 -2.51 12.90
N THR A 808 23.46 -3.81 12.65
CA THR A 808 23.40 -4.38 11.29
C THR A 808 22.05 -4.81 10.67
N GLN A 809 20.92 -5.12 11.32
CA GLN A 809 19.60 -5.15 10.62
C GLN A 809 18.32 -4.96 11.48
N ILE A 810 17.32 -4.27 10.90
CA ILE A 810 15.96 -4.12 11.42
C ILE A 810 14.94 -4.78 10.44
N VAL A 811 13.68 -5.04 10.82
CA VAL A 811 12.45 -5.06 10.04
C VAL A 811 11.26 -4.84 11.06
N ALA A 812 10.50 -3.76 10.98
CA ALA A 812 9.03 -3.73 11.09
C ALA A 812 8.13 -4.33 12.18
N THR A 813 6.82 -3.95 12.14
CA THR A 813 5.53 -4.58 12.61
C THR A 813 4.24 -4.07 11.98
N VAL A 814 3.19 -3.90 12.80
CA VAL A 814 2.17 -2.89 12.78
C VAL A 814 2.03 -2.23 14.13
N SER A 815 2.99 -2.21 15.06
CA SER A 815 2.84 -1.61 16.40
C SER A 815 4.07 -1.61 17.32
N ALA A 816 5.32 -1.68 16.85
CA ALA A 816 6.47 -1.43 17.72
C ALA A 816 7.85 -1.31 17.08
N PHE A 817 8.92 -1.77 17.75
CA PHE A 817 10.30 -1.93 17.24
C PHE A 817 11.06 -3.13 17.78
N ALA A 818 12.29 -3.40 17.32
CA ALA A 818 13.13 -4.39 18.01
C ALA A 818 14.65 -4.11 18.13
N ALA A 819 15.09 -2.90 17.83
CA ALA A 819 16.47 -2.51 17.53
C ALA A 819 17.62 -3.56 17.47
N LEU A 820 18.23 -3.93 16.31
CA LEU A 820 19.11 -5.11 16.23
C LEU A 820 20.43 -5.09 15.37
N ARG A 821 21.61 -5.33 16.00
CA ARG A 821 23.04 -5.01 15.68
C ARG A 821 23.95 -6.03 14.88
N SER A 822 25.09 -6.50 15.39
CA SER A 822 26.07 -7.51 14.92
C SER A 822 26.31 -8.74 15.84
N ASP A 823 27.00 -8.65 17.01
CA ASP A 823 27.31 -9.75 17.96
C ASP A 823 26.80 -9.67 19.47
N GLY A 824 25.49 -9.68 19.80
CA GLY A 824 24.99 -9.60 21.22
C GLY A 824 23.52 -9.21 21.58
N SER A 825 23.25 -8.10 22.30
CA SER A 825 22.02 -7.75 23.06
C SER A 825 20.71 -7.24 22.35
N VAL A 826 19.54 -6.83 22.93
CA VAL A 826 18.34 -6.07 22.34
C VAL A 826 17.55 -5.31 23.42
N ILE A 827 16.78 -4.21 23.15
CA ILE A 827 15.84 -3.58 24.14
C ILE A 827 14.72 -2.67 23.59
N THR A 828 13.70 -2.28 24.37
CA THR A 828 12.33 -2.38 23.87
C THR A 828 11.29 -1.28 24.16
N TRP A 829 10.54 -0.87 23.12
CA TRP A 829 9.62 0.26 23.08
C TRP A 829 8.11 0.12 23.41
N GLY A 830 7.56 1.26 23.82
CA GLY A 830 6.21 1.74 23.63
C GLY A 830 5.18 1.14 24.54
N ASN A 831 4.12 0.68 23.91
CA ASN A 831 2.87 0.46 24.60
C ASN A 831 2.98 -0.77 25.50
N SER A 832 1.95 -0.91 26.33
CA SER A 832 1.67 -2.07 27.14
C SER A 832 0.16 -2.45 27.20
N THR A 833 -0.73 -2.09 26.24
CA THR A 833 -2.14 -2.57 26.16
C THR A 833 -2.48 -3.81 25.29
N ASN A 834 -1.80 -4.11 24.17
CA ASN A 834 -1.85 -5.41 23.41
C ASN A 834 -0.57 -5.91 22.53
N GLY A 835 0.68 -6.18 23.00
CA GLY A 835 1.92 -6.42 22.14
C GLY A 835 3.01 -7.54 22.36
N GLY A 836 4.14 -7.37 23.10
CA GLY A 836 4.31 -6.24 23.99
C GLY A 836 5.51 -5.75 24.84
N ASP A 837 6.19 -6.51 25.70
CA ASP A 837 7.13 -5.95 26.71
C ASP A 837 8.08 -7.03 27.25
N SER A 838 9.38 -6.77 27.21
CA SER A 838 10.43 -7.77 27.52
C SER A 838 10.70 -8.12 28.94
N SER A 839 10.36 -7.24 29.87
CA SER A 839 10.93 -7.27 31.22
C SER A 839 10.88 -8.67 31.85
N SER A 840 9.72 -9.29 31.72
CA SER A 840 9.34 -10.61 32.20
C SER A 840 10.20 -11.79 31.74
N VAL A 841 10.76 -11.68 30.54
CA VAL A 841 11.65 -12.68 29.97
C VAL A 841 13.11 -12.22 30.01
N SER A 842 13.36 -10.92 30.19
CA SER A 842 14.59 -10.19 29.86
C SER A 842 15.93 -10.79 30.31
N ALA A 843 16.00 -11.58 31.38
CA ALA A 843 17.23 -12.23 31.82
C ALA A 843 17.54 -13.49 31.00
N SER A 844 16.49 -14.26 30.71
CA SER A 844 16.49 -15.23 29.65
C SER A 844 16.92 -14.54 28.37
N LEU A 845 16.43 -13.33 28.14
CA LEU A 845 16.85 -12.48 27.03
C LEU A 845 18.14 -11.68 27.23
N ASN A 846 18.97 -11.98 28.23
CA ASN A 846 20.30 -11.40 28.43
C ASN A 846 21.34 -12.45 28.88
N GLY A 847 21.20 -13.67 28.36
CA GLY A 847 22.00 -14.86 28.59
C GLY A 847 23.35 -14.91 27.87
N ALA A 848 23.57 -16.00 27.12
CA ALA A 848 24.93 -16.48 26.84
C ALA A 848 25.13 -17.43 25.64
N ILE A 849 24.26 -17.43 24.61
CA ILE A 849 24.55 -18.17 23.34
C ILE A 849 24.63 -17.16 22.16
N ASP A 850 24.08 -17.31 20.93
CA ASP A 850 24.40 -16.37 19.79
C ASP A 850 23.34 -16.42 18.64
N VAL A 851 23.03 -15.36 17.86
CA VAL A 851 21.73 -15.19 17.13
C VAL A 851 21.75 -14.22 15.93
N ILE A 852 21.07 -14.58 14.82
CA ILE A 852 21.43 -14.06 13.49
C ILE A 852 20.35 -13.65 12.41
N GLN A 853 19.04 -14.01 12.40
CA GLN A 853 18.05 -13.61 11.33
C GLN A 853 16.55 -13.65 11.76
N ILE A 854 15.55 -12.92 11.20
CA ILE A 854 14.14 -12.77 11.69
C ILE A 854 13.02 -12.92 10.61
N THR A 855 11.78 -13.29 11.00
CA THR A 855 10.48 -12.82 10.40
C THR A 855 9.39 -12.59 11.48
N SER A 856 8.04 -12.56 11.30
CA SER A 856 7.18 -11.74 12.25
C SER A 856 5.71 -11.30 11.98
N THR A 857 4.81 -11.00 12.98
CA THR A 857 3.27 -10.87 12.92
C THR A 857 2.47 -10.01 11.92
N SER A 858 1.21 -9.66 12.18
CA SER A 858 0.57 -8.78 13.20
C SER A 858 -0.41 -9.26 14.33
N SER A 859 -0.02 -9.65 15.55
CA SER A 859 0.38 -8.65 16.57
C SER A 859 1.51 -9.01 17.56
N ALA A 860 1.63 -10.24 18.06
CA ALA A 860 2.71 -10.68 18.98
C ALA A 860 3.80 -11.79 18.38
N PHE A 861 6.16 -12.13 18.53
CA PHE A 861 7.29 -13.13 18.02
C PHE A 861 8.40 -13.67 18.97
N ALA A 862 9.51 -14.20 18.40
CA ALA A 862 10.07 -15.53 18.69
C ALA A 862 11.46 -16.00 18.03
N ALA A 863 12.69 -15.68 18.50
CA ALA A 863 13.79 -15.20 17.59
C ALA A 863 15.29 -15.81 17.52
N LEU A 864 15.83 -16.20 16.30
CA LEU A 864 17.04 -16.98 15.72
C LEU A 864 18.42 -17.12 16.39
N ARG A 865 18.69 -18.10 17.26
CA ARG A 865 20.02 -18.36 17.80
C ARG A 865 20.84 -19.45 17.01
N SER A 866 22.02 -19.86 17.47
CA SER A 866 22.98 -20.73 16.76
C SER A 866 22.84 -22.28 16.84
N ASP A 867 22.25 -22.88 17.89
CA ASP A 867 22.25 -24.32 18.27
C ASP A 867 20.93 -25.13 18.63
N GLY A 868 19.73 -24.61 18.96
CA GLY A 868 18.69 -25.35 19.74
C GLY A 868 17.25 -24.79 20.06
N SER A 869 16.93 -24.21 21.26
CA SER A 869 15.75 -23.57 22.00
C SER A 869 15.32 -22.04 21.70
N VAL A 870 14.21 -21.43 22.22
CA VAL A 870 13.48 -20.17 21.77
C VAL A 870 12.82 -19.37 22.88
N ILE A 871 13.22 -18.11 22.73
CA ILE A 871 12.81 -16.78 23.09
C ILE A 871 11.51 -16.24 22.44
N THR A 872 10.43 -15.97 23.18
CA THR A 872 9.09 -15.56 22.67
C THR A 872 8.39 -14.47 23.45
N TRP A 873 7.48 -13.66 22.85
CA TRP A 873 6.96 -12.48 23.57
C TRP A 873 5.60 -11.81 23.31
N GLY A 874 4.52 -12.11 24.04
CA GLY A 874 3.40 -11.19 24.03
C GLY A 874 2.06 -11.61 24.64
N ASN A 875 1.12 -11.96 23.77
CA ASN A 875 -0.33 -12.05 24.02
C ASN A 875 -0.70 -13.29 24.92
N SER A 876 -1.89 -13.95 24.94
CA SER A 876 -2.19 -15.10 25.88
C SER A 876 -2.74 -16.48 25.36
N THR A 877 -2.93 -16.68 24.05
CA THR A 877 -3.13 -17.96 23.30
C THR A 877 -2.06 -18.38 22.21
N ASN A 878 -1.85 -17.79 20.98
CA ASN A 878 -0.85 -17.98 19.81
C ASN A 878 0.63 -18.52 19.91
N GLY A 879 1.70 -17.73 20.19
CA GLY A 879 3.15 -18.11 20.37
C GLY A 879 4.08 -17.95 21.65
N GLY A 880 3.68 -17.93 22.94
CA GLY A 880 4.18 -18.64 24.14
C GLY A 880 3.75 -18.06 25.52
N ASP A 881 3.00 -18.49 26.55
CA ASP A 881 2.21 -19.64 27.06
C ASP A 881 2.61 -21.04 26.55
N SER A 882 3.90 -21.20 26.26
CA SER A 882 4.31 -22.02 25.14
C SER A 882 4.28 -23.52 25.25
N SER A 883 4.13 -23.95 26.49
CA SER A 883 3.68 -25.25 26.95
C SER A 883 3.37 -26.28 25.87
N SER A 884 2.34 -26.04 25.05
CA SER A 884 1.77 -27.07 24.19
C SER A 884 2.75 -27.69 23.21
N VAL A 885 3.83 -27.01 22.91
CA VAL A 885 4.69 -27.28 21.76
C VAL A 885 6.17 -27.22 22.16
N SER A 886 6.45 -27.26 23.46
CA SER A 886 7.79 -27.05 24.01
C SER A 886 8.73 -28.26 24.04
N ALA A 887 8.58 -29.28 23.19
CA ALA A 887 9.25 -30.58 23.39
C ALA A 887 9.87 -31.27 22.17
N ASN A 888 9.68 -30.75 20.96
CA ASN A 888 10.65 -30.94 19.90
C ASN A 888 11.47 -29.68 19.64
N ILE A 889 11.26 -28.56 20.35
CA ILE A 889 12.03 -27.34 20.12
C ILE A 889 13.10 -27.11 21.23
N ASP A 890 13.51 -28.09 22.00
CA ASP A 890 14.53 -27.95 23.06
C ASP A 890 15.96 -28.37 22.65
N GLY A 891 16.41 -28.02 21.45
CA GLY A 891 17.75 -28.30 20.90
C GLY A 891 18.07 -29.73 20.43
N THR A 892 17.07 -30.43 19.89
CA THR A 892 17.12 -31.83 19.44
C THR A 892 17.56 -32.16 17.99
N ILE A 893 17.26 -31.37 16.93
CA ILE A 893 17.37 -31.69 15.47
C ILE A 893 17.40 -30.41 14.57
N ASP A 894 18.43 -29.56 14.67
CA ASP A 894 18.73 -28.30 13.95
C ASP A 894 17.70 -27.73 12.96
N VAL A 895 17.16 -26.55 13.24
CA VAL A 895 16.31 -25.74 12.35
C VAL A 895 17.15 -24.71 11.54
N THR A 896 16.60 -24.08 10.49
CA THR A 896 17.29 -23.13 9.59
C THR A 896 16.48 -21.91 9.09
N LYS A 897 15.13 -21.82 9.20
CA LYS A 897 14.31 -20.65 8.70
C LYS A 897 12.81 -20.64 9.06
N ILE A 898 12.16 -19.51 9.29
CA ILE A 898 10.73 -19.27 9.56
C ILE A 898 10.18 -18.22 8.59
N VAL A 899 9.03 -18.33 7.93
CA VAL A 899 8.55 -17.23 7.02
C VAL A 899 7.08 -16.89 7.12
N SER A 900 6.61 -15.72 6.61
CA SER A 900 5.81 -14.69 7.33
C SER A 900 4.69 -13.83 6.65
N THR A 901 3.73 -13.26 7.42
CA THR A 901 2.30 -13.30 7.00
C THR A 901 1.14 -12.61 7.78
N GLY A 902 -0.08 -13.18 7.67
CA GLY A 902 -1.35 -13.06 8.38
C GLY A 902 -1.86 -13.86 9.63
N ALA A 903 -1.41 -15.08 10.03
CA ALA A 903 -1.34 -15.52 11.46
C ALA A 903 -0.03 -16.09 12.03
N ALA A 904 0.84 -16.76 11.28
CA ALA A 904 1.43 -17.97 11.82
C ALA A 904 2.88 -18.25 11.56
N PHE A 905 3.54 -19.00 12.44
CA PHE A 905 4.98 -19.26 12.39
C PHE A 905 5.35 -20.73 12.26
N ALA A 906 6.67 -20.97 12.06
CA ALA A 906 7.46 -22.07 11.45
C ALA A 906 8.41 -21.75 10.26
N ALA A 907 9.59 -22.34 10.08
CA ALA A 907 10.55 -23.08 10.88
C ALA A 907 11.15 -24.15 9.97
N ILE A 908 12.47 -24.28 9.67
CA ILE A 908 13.17 -25.33 8.82
C ILE A 908 14.09 -26.35 9.53
N ARG A 909 13.64 -27.48 10.07
CA ARG A 909 14.50 -28.57 10.56
C ARG A 909 15.35 -29.23 9.47
N SER A 910 16.41 -29.85 9.93
CA SER A 910 17.44 -30.49 9.14
C SER A 910 17.02 -31.82 8.50
N ASP A 911 16.01 -32.57 9.00
CA ASP A 911 15.44 -33.70 8.21
C ASP A 911 14.53 -33.24 7.07
N GLY A 912 13.94 -32.04 7.18
CA GLY A 912 13.15 -31.46 6.09
C GLY A 912 11.69 -31.09 6.43
N SER A 913 11.10 -31.46 7.56
CA SER A 913 9.63 -31.43 7.83
C SER A 913 9.10 -30.25 8.72
N VAL A 914 7.86 -29.60 8.85
CA VAL A 914 7.12 -28.56 9.82
C VAL A 914 5.98 -28.90 10.88
N ILE A 915 6.13 -28.56 12.17
CA ILE A 915 5.12 -28.41 13.27
C ILE A 915 4.56 -26.95 13.33
N THR A 916 3.45 -26.67 14.05
CA THR A 916 2.70 -25.38 14.04
C THR A 916 1.88 -24.89 15.28
N TRP A 917 1.55 -23.59 15.44
CA TRP A 917 0.96 -22.99 16.66
C TRP A 917 0.24 -21.62 16.67
N GLY A 918 -1.09 -21.63 16.55
CA GLY A 918 -2.06 -20.51 16.65
C GLY A 918 -3.55 -20.94 16.59
N SER A 919 -4.55 -20.21 17.11
CA SER A 919 -5.85 -19.86 16.46
C SER A 919 -6.80 -21.11 16.01
N ALA A 920 -8.04 -21.14 15.28
CA ALA A 920 -8.71 -21.87 13.99
C ALA A 920 -9.21 -21.24 12.59
N ASN A 921 -9.25 -19.98 12.18
CA ASN A 921 -9.36 -19.46 10.80
C ASN A 921 -8.09 -19.36 9.81
N HIS A 922 -6.81 -19.66 10.19
CA HIS A 922 -5.40 -19.26 9.81
C HIS A 922 -3.99 -20.07 10.16
N GLY A 923 -3.40 -21.25 9.75
CA GLY A 923 -1.86 -21.66 9.95
C GLY A 923 -0.92 -22.76 10.80
N GLY A 924 -0.92 -23.99 11.51
CA GLY A 924 -1.61 -25.31 12.03
C GLY A 924 -2.57 -25.73 13.33
N ASN A 925 -3.22 -26.89 13.84
CA ASN A 925 -3.54 -28.45 13.92
C ASN A 925 -4.08 -29.44 12.80
N SER A 926 -3.39 -30.46 12.37
CA SER A 926 -3.95 -31.43 11.39
C SER A 926 -3.11 -32.66 11.58
N SER A 927 -3.47 -33.63 12.41
CA SER A 927 -4.79 -34.26 12.39
C SER A 927 -5.27 -34.50 10.96
N SER A 928 -6.04 -33.58 10.38
CA SER A 928 -6.56 -33.74 9.01
C SER A 928 -5.55 -33.90 7.89
N VAL A 929 -4.25 -33.74 8.14
CA VAL A 929 -3.28 -33.87 7.08
C VAL A 929 -2.03 -34.63 7.54
N SER A 930 -1.54 -34.51 8.79
CA SER A 930 -0.27 -35.06 9.36
C SER A 930 0.52 -36.26 8.77
N SER A 931 -0.09 -37.25 8.10
CA SER A 931 0.61 -38.50 7.69
C SER A 931 1.76 -38.36 6.68
N SER A 932 1.51 -38.00 5.42
CA SER A 932 2.54 -37.68 4.43
C SER A 932 3.26 -36.34 4.66
N LEU A 933 3.43 -35.91 5.92
CA LEU A 933 4.21 -34.79 6.43
C LEU A 933 5.31 -35.39 7.36
N ASN A 934 5.32 -36.68 7.65
CA ASN A 934 6.25 -37.37 8.55
C ASN A 934 7.78 -37.31 8.28
N GLY A 935 8.25 -36.93 7.10
CA GLY A 935 9.71 -36.92 6.80
C GLY A 935 10.14 -37.70 5.55
N THR A 936 9.19 -38.33 4.82
CA THR A 936 9.54 -39.19 3.68
C THR A 936 10.18 -38.44 2.48
N ILE A 937 9.83 -37.18 2.23
CA ILE A 937 10.21 -36.43 1.01
C ILE A 937 10.36 -34.91 1.31
N PRO A 938 11.60 -34.37 1.36
CA PRO A 938 11.90 -33.03 1.89
C PRO A 938 11.29 -31.84 1.16
N ILE A 939 10.94 -30.86 1.99
CA ILE A 939 10.41 -29.53 1.65
C ILE A 939 11.62 -28.55 1.48
N THR A 940 11.45 -27.34 0.92
CA THR A 940 12.56 -26.41 0.54
C THR A 940 12.23 -24.91 0.55
N GLN A 941 11.07 -24.44 0.06
CA GLN A 941 10.65 -23.02 0.15
C GLN A 941 9.40 -22.89 1.05
N ILE A 942 8.80 -21.70 1.20
CA ILE A 942 7.38 -21.37 1.56
C ILE A 942 7.12 -19.93 1.19
N ILE A 943 5.96 -19.60 0.61
CA ILE A 943 5.69 -18.25 0.10
C ILE A 943 4.31 -17.68 0.51
N PRO A 944 4.26 -16.87 1.60
CA PRO A 944 3.10 -16.39 2.35
C PRO A 944 2.35 -15.17 1.88
N THR A 945 1.11 -15.05 2.35
CA THR A 945 0.32 -13.84 2.19
C THR A 945 0.51 -12.64 3.13
N ILE A 946 -0.32 -11.62 2.95
CA ILE A 946 -0.29 -10.28 3.52
C ILE A 946 -1.71 -9.59 3.63
N PRO A 947 -2.82 -10.19 4.14
CA PRO A 947 -4.08 -9.46 4.38
C PRO A 947 -4.17 -8.69 5.67
N ASP A 948 -5.33 -8.06 5.85
CA ASP A 948 -5.81 -7.66 7.18
C ASP A 948 -7.10 -8.40 7.60
N THR A 949 -7.70 -9.28 6.75
CA THR A 949 -8.77 -10.21 7.18
C THR A 949 -8.84 -11.70 6.68
N THR A 950 -7.92 -12.30 5.89
CA THR A 950 -7.51 -13.76 6.03
C THR A 950 -6.08 -14.09 5.42
N GLY A 951 -5.64 -15.19 4.72
CA GLY A 951 -4.16 -15.47 4.44
C GLY A 951 -3.50 -16.91 4.70
N ALA A 952 -2.33 -17.33 4.15
CA ALA A 952 -1.86 -18.76 4.03
C ALA A 952 -0.58 -18.96 3.14
N PHE A 953 -0.06 -20.21 3.04
CA PHE A 953 1.38 -20.50 3.25
C PHE A 953 2.38 -21.00 2.22
N ALA A 954 2.62 -22.33 2.16
CA ALA A 954 2.89 -23.06 0.93
C ALA A 954 4.36 -23.27 0.44
N ALA A 955 4.97 -24.48 0.55
CA ALA A 955 6.43 -24.80 0.39
C ALA A 955 7.00 -25.64 -0.78
N ILE A 956 7.86 -25.13 -1.68
CA ILE A 956 8.63 -26.00 -2.66
C ILE A 956 9.25 -27.26 -1.99
N ARG A 957 9.46 -28.35 -2.76
CA ARG A 957 9.94 -29.69 -2.36
C ARG A 957 11.32 -29.96 -2.97
N SER A 958 11.78 -31.17 -2.78
CA SER A 958 12.75 -31.86 -3.65
C SER A 958 12.19 -32.25 -5.04
N ASP A 959 10.88 -32.51 -5.18
CA ASP A 959 10.21 -33.05 -6.38
C ASP A 959 9.07 -32.15 -6.92
N GLY A 960 9.22 -30.82 -6.83
CA GLY A 960 8.41 -29.87 -7.63
C GLY A 960 6.90 -29.81 -7.33
N SER A 961 6.49 -30.21 -6.14
CA SER A 961 5.24 -30.95 -5.90
C SER A 961 3.96 -30.11 -5.68
N VAL A 962 3.24 -30.19 -4.53
CA VAL A 962 1.94 -29.53 -4.13
C VAL A 962 1.28 -29.97 -2.75
N ILE A 963 1.49 -29.30 -1.59
CA ILE A 963 0.77 -29.42 -0.30
C ILE A 963 0.06 -28.16 0.10
N THR A 964 -1.22 -28.28 0.30
CA THR A 964 -2.13 -27.18 0.41
C THR A 964 -3.20 -27.60 1.40
N TRP A 965 -3.78 -26.69 2.16
CA TRP A 965 -4.77 -27.11 3.16
C TRP A 965 -5.61 -26.00 3.82
N GLY A 966 -6.60 -26.42 4.61
CA GLY A 966 -7.54 -25.54 5.34
C GLY A 966 -8.85 -25.36 4.55
N ASP A 967 -9.92 -24.86 5.18
CA ASP A 967 -11.33 -24.78 4.67
C ASP A 967 -11.59 -25.06 3.17
N SER A 968 -11.73 -24.00 2.36
CA SER A 968 -12.06 -24.13 0.93
C SER A 968 -11.99 -22.84 0.08
N ALA A 969 -12.41 -21.67 0.60
CA ALA A 969 -12.39 -20.38 -0.12
C ALA A 969 -10.98 -19.82 -0.33
N ASN A 970 -10.54 -18.83 0.44
CA ASN A 970 -9.17 -18.32 0.55
C ASN A 970 -8.13 -18.80 -0.49
N GLY A 971 -7.67 -20.04 -0.40
CA GLY A 971 -6.69 -20.62 -1.31
C GLY A 971 -5.88 -21.83 -0.85
N GLY A 972 -6.12 -22.55 0.27
CA GLY A 972 -5.50 -23.83 0.67
C GLY A 972 -6.06 -25.23 0.36
N ASN A 973 -7.33 -25.52 0.19
CA ASN A 973 -7.83 -26.81 -0.25
C ASN A 973 -9.11 -26.77 -1.10
N SER A 974 -9.13 -27.21 -2.36
CA SER A 974 -10.33 -27.06 -3.21
C SER A 974 -10.63 -28.17 -4.17
N SER A 975 -10.00 -29.34 -4.14
CA SER A 975 -10.25 -30.42 -5.12
C SER A 975 -10.03 -30.10 -6.58
N SER A 976 -10.04 -28.82 -6.95
CA SER A 976 -10.64 -28.45 -8.21
C SER A 976 -9.53 -28.55 -9.20
N VAL A 977 -8.50 -27.74 -8.95
CA VAL A 977 -7.08 -27.98 -9.18
C VAL A 977 -6.63 -29.24 -8.41
N SER A 978 -6.95 -30.40 -8.98
CA SER A 978 -6.46 -31.78 -8.65
C SER A 978 -5.83 -32.45 -9.88
N ALA A 979 -5.83 -33.81 -10.01
CA ALA A 979 -5.19 -34.83 -10.94
C ALA A 979 -3.94 -34.48 -11.83
N SER A 980 -3.45 -33.27 -11.73
CA SER A 980 -2.34 -32.59 -12.40
C SER A 980 -1.16 -32.49 -11.46
N LEU A 981 -1.30 -33.16 -10.28
CA LEU A 981 -0.99 -33.02 -8.83
C LEU A 981 -0.52 -34.35 -8.00
N ASN A 982 0.12 -35.37 -8.68
CA ASN A 982 0.89 -36.69 -8.60
C ASN A 982 1.19 -37.44 -10.01
N GLY A 983 2.24 -37.17 -10.81
CA GLY A 983 2.35 -37.57 -12.26
C GLY A 983 3.42 -36.98 -13.25
N THR A 984 3.35 -35.72 -13.75
CA THR A 984 4.29 -35.12 -14.77
C THR A 984 5.15 -33.80 -14.61
N ILE A 985 4.71 -32.57 -14.25
CA ILE A 985 5.56 -31.33 -14.41
C ILE A 985 5.66 -30.39 -13.17
N ASP A 986 6.88 -30.17 -12.68
CA ASP A 986 7.29 -29.43 -11.47
C ASP A 986 6.88 -27.93 -11.38
N VAL A 987 6.40 -27.51 -10.19
CA VAL A 987 6.21 -26.12 -9.76
C VAL A 987 7.49 -25.53 -9.14
N THR A 988 7.99 -24.43 -9.71
CA THR A 988 9.37 -23.91 -9.54
C THR A 988 9.51 -22.60 -8.77
N LYS A 989 8.57 -21.64 -8.87
CA LYS A 989 8.71 -20.35 -8.16
C LYS A 989 7.37 -19.73 -7.81
N ILE A 990 7.12 -19.62 -6.51
CA ILE A 990 5.88 -19.02 -6.00
C ILE A 990 6.08 -17.69 -5.30
N ILE A 991 5.10 -16.82 -5.47
CA ILE A 991 5.03 -15.47 -4.92
C ILE A 991 3.71 -15.39 -4.11
N ALA A 992 3.35 -14.26 -3.51
CA ALA A 992 2.19 -14.15 -2.63
C ALA A 992 1.56 -12.74 -2.61
N THR A 993 0.42 -12.57 -1.96
CA THR A 993 -0.36 -11.31 -1.89
C THR A 993 -1.01 -11.18 -0.53
N ALA A 994 -2.00 -10.31 -0.29
CA ALA A 994 -3.14 -10.67 0.51
C ALA A 994 -3.51 -12.14 0.35
N SER A 995 -3.67 -12.70 -0.84
CA SER A 995 -4.41 -13.96 -0.87
C SER A 995 -4.29 -14.99 -1.98
N GLY A 996 -3.60 -14.59 -3.03
CA GLY A 996 -3.01 -15.25 -4.20
C GLY A 996 -1.52 -15.55 -4.16
N PHE A 997 -1.05 -16.48 -5.00
CA PHE A 997 0.18 -17.27 -4.84
C PHE A 997 0.83 -17.71 -6.15
N ALA A 998 1.24 -16.76 -6.97
CA ALA A 998 1.47 -17.17 -8.33
C ALA A 998 2.81 -17.93 -8.40
N ALA A 999 2.80 -19.21 -8.82
CA ALA A 999 3.68 -20.37 -8.60
C ALA A 999 4.15 -21.08 -9.91
N ILE A 1000 5.18 -20.62 -10.63
CA ILE A 1000 5.42 -21.00 -12.06
C ILE A 1000 5.65 -22.52 -12.20
N ARG A 1001 5.26 -23.19 -13.30
CA ARG A 1001 5.79 -24.52 -13.66
C ARG A 1001 7.13 -24.42 -14.39
N ALA A 1002 7.82 -25.55 -14.53
CA ALA A 1002 9.09 -25.65 -15.23
C ALA A 1002 9.02 -25.28 -16.73
N ASP A 1003 7.89 -25.46 -17.39
CA ASP A 1003 7.63 -25.08 -18.79
C ASP A 1003 7.03 -23.66 -18.92
N GLY A 1004 7.45 -22.75 -18.05
CA GLY A 1004 7.11 -21.32 -18.19
C GLY A 1004 5.61 -21.05 -18.11
N SER A 1005 4.85 -21.83 -17.35
CA SER A 1005 3.38 -21.85 -17.42
C SER A 1005 2.71 -21.84 -16.03
N VAL A 1006 1.38 -21.94 -16.00
CA VAL A 1006 0.50 -21.44 -14.91
C VAL A 1006 -0.76 -22.25 -14.62
N ILE A 1007 -1.18 -22.51 -13.37
CA ILE A 1007 -2.60 -22.66 -12.97
C ILE A 1007 -2.86 -22.02 -11.61
N THR A 1008 -3.88 -21.19 -11.58
CA THR A 1008 -4.40 -20.50 -10.41
C THR A 1008 -5.50 -21.22 -9.61
N TRP A 1009 -5.78 -20.71 -8.41
CA TRP A 1009 -6.72 -21.13 -7.35
C TRP A 1009 -6.79 -19.96 -6.32
N GLY A 1010 -7.34 -20.10 -5.11
CA GLY A 1010 -7.44 -18.98 -4.13
C GLY A 1010 -8.35 -17.79 -4.51
N ASN A 1011 -8.72 -16.90 -3.62
CA ASN A 1011 -10.04 -16.25 -3.70
C ASN A 1011 -10.17 -14.66 -3.83
N TYR A 1012 -9.39 -14.01 -4.68
CA TYR A 1012 -9.77 -12.92 -5.65
C TYR A 1012 -8.93 -13.28 -6.90
N GLY A 1013 -9.13 -14.56 -7.30
CA GLY A 1013 -8.05 -15.57 -7.47
C GLY A 1013 -8.10 -17.00 -8.13
N GLY A 1014 -9.23 -17.76 -8.24
CA GLY A 1014 -9.56 -19.02 -9.00
C GLY A 1014 -10.77 -19.16 -10.03
N ASP A 1015 -11.34 -18.09 -10.59
CA ASP A 1015 -12.13 -17.67 -11.80
C ASP A 1015 -11.34 -16.83 -12.78
N SER A 1016 -10.33 -17.31 -13.51
CA SER A 1016 -9.36 -16.37 -14.13
C SER A 1016 -9.63 -15.98 -15.54
N SER A 1017 -10.81 -16.34 -15.99
CA SER A 1017 -10.93 -16.71 -17.36
C SER A 1017 -10.96 -15.41 -18.20
N SER A 1018 -9.81 -14.92 -18.75
CA SER A 1018 -9.75 -13.69 -19.58
C SER A 1018 -9.08 -13.51 -20.96
N VAL A 1019 -7.89 -13.88 -21.45
CA VAL A 1019 -6.69 -14.75 -21.25
C VAL A 1019 -6.63 -16.22 -21.66
N ALA A 1020 -6.62 -17.18 -20.75
CA ALA A 1020 -6.52 -18.63 -21.00
C ALA A 1020 -5.64 -19.16 -22.11
N ALA A 1021 -6.16 -19.28 -23.32
CA ALA A 1021 -5.35 -19.80 -24.41
C ALA A 1021 -4.16 -18.89 -24.74
N SER A 1022 -4.11 -17.80 -24.00
CA SER A 1022 -2.98 -17.41 -23.18
C SER A 1022 -1.93 -18.35 -22.54
N LEU A 1023 -1.90 -18.90 -21.32
CA LEU A 1023 -0.63 -19.40 -20.67
C LEU A 1023 0.11 -20.62 -21.25
N ASN A 1024 0.11 -20.71 -22.56
CA ASN A 1024 -0.69 -21.66 -23.30
C ASN A 1024 -0.42 -21.55 -24.79
N GLY A 1025 -0.56 -20.33 -25.28
CA GLY A 1025 0.21 -19.86 -26.40
C GLY A 1025 1.68 -19.93 -26.03
N THR A 1026 2.50 -19.80 -27.06
CA THR A 1026 3.84 -20.35 -27.07
C THR A 1026 4.89 -19.42 -26.45
N ILE A 1027 4.56 -18.64 -25.42
CA ILE A 1027 5.47 -17.62 -24.88
C ILE A 1027 5.42 -17.51 -23.34
N ASP A 1028 6.47 -18.06 -22.73
CA ASP A 1028 6.68 -18.41 -21.33
C ASP A 1028 6.62 -17.28 -20.29
N VAL A 1029 6.20 -17.63 -19.08
CA VAL A 1029 6.38 -16.90 -17.81
C VAL A 1029 7.85 -16.89 -17.44
N THR A 1030 8.39 -15.71 -17.20
CA THR A 1030 9.68 -15.57 -16.53
C THR A 1030 9.52 -15.07 -15.10
N GLN A 1031 8.73 -14.02 -14.88
CA GLN A 1031 8.64 -13.38 -13.56
C GLN A 1031 7.23 -12.98 -13.14
N VAL A 1032 7.12 -12.55 -11.88
CA VAL A 1032 5.93 -12.66 -11.02
C VAL A 1032 6.09 -11.87 -9.71
N PHE A 1033 5.15 -10.99 -9.40
CA PHE A 1033 5.19 -10.01 -8.29
C PHE A 1033 3.76 -9.60 -7.92
N SER A 1034 3.43 -9.01 -6.75
CA SER A 1034 2.01 -9.00 -6.31
C SER A 1034 1.61 -8.39 -4.93
N ASN A 1035 0.30 -8.21 -4.67
CA ASN A 1035 -0.29 -7.19 -3.74
C ASN A 1035 -1.22 -7.56 -2.60
N LYS A 1036 -2.20 -6.74 -2.21
CA LYS A 1036 -3.32 -7.05 -1.30
C LYS A 1036 -4.63 -7.35 -2.07
N GLY A 1037 -4.66 -7.81 -3.31
CA GLY A 1037 -3.79 -8.84 -3.89
C GLY A 1037 -4.08 -9.46 -5.25
N ALA A 1038 -3.34 -9.15 -6.32
CA ALA A 1038 -2.78 -10.20 -7.19
C ALA A 1038 -1.48 -9.89 -7.93
N PHE A 1039 -1.17 -10.71 -8.94
CA PHE A 1039 0.09 -11.11 -9.54
C PHE A 1039 0.38 -10.83 -10.98
N ALA A 1040 1.58 -10.37 -11.17
CA ALA A 1040 1.70 -9.28 -12.16
C ALA A 1040 3.09 -9.85 -12.73
N ALA A 1041 3.20 -10.07 -14.05
CA ALA A 1041 4.22 -10.95 -14.62
C ALA A 1041 5.23 -10.31 -15.54
N ILE A 1042 6.24 -11.09 -15.94
CA ILE A 1042 7.05 -10.84 -17.12
C ILE A 1042 6.96 -12.06 -18.05
N ARG A 1043 6.95 -11.84 -19.38
CA ARG A 1043 7.08 -12.90 -20.40
C ARG A 1043 8.55 -13.22 -20.71
N SER A 1044 8.80 -14.06 -21.69
CA SER A 1044 10.14 -14.28 -22.25
C SER A 1044 10.55 -13.22 -23.28
N ASP A 1045 9.61 -12.49 -23.89
CA ASP A 1045 9.85 -11.38 -24.83
C ASP A 1045 9.61 -9.98 -24.22
N GLY A 1046 9.01 -9.90 -23.03
CA GLY A 1046 8.99 -8.68 -22.22
C GLY A 1046 7.97 -7.64 -22.66
N SER A 1047 6.79 -8.05 -23.13
CA SER A 1047 5.56 -7.80 -22.36
C SER A 1047 5.44 -8.55 -21.00
N VAL A 1048 4.33 -8.35 -20.29
CA VAL A 1048 4.09 -8.61 -18.84
C VAL A 1048 2.71 -9.17 -18.58
N ILE A 1049 2.27 -9.45 -17.31
CA ILE A 1049 0.99 -10.13 -16.89
C ILE A 1049 -0.08 -9.17 -16.29
N THR A 1050 -1.32 -9.61 -15.94
CA THR A 1050 -2.45 -9.10 -15.08
C THR A 1050 -3.74 -10.03 -15.02
N TRP A 1051 -4.78 -9.90 -14.08
CA TRP A 1051 -6.08 -10.68 -13.77
C TRP A 1051 -6.53 -10.85 -12.20
N GLY A 1052 -7.65 -10.82 -11.33
CA GLY A 1052 -9.15 -10.75 -10.76
C GLY A 1052 -10.57 -9.76 -10.68
N ILE A 1053 -10.94 -8.52 -11.26
CA ILE A 1053 -11.32 -7.05 -10.88
C ILE A 1053 -10.41 -5.74 -11.01
N THR A 1054 -10.91 -4.50 -10.75
CA THR A 1054 -10.76 -3.38 -11.72
C THR A 1054 -10.76 -1.86 -11.25
N SER A 1055 -10.75 -1.45 -9.96
CA SER A 1055 -10.40 -0.06 -9.51
C SER A 1055 -9.07 0.02 -8.75
N TYR A 1056 -8.80 -1.00 -7.95
CA TYR A 1056 -7.54 -1.45 -7.33
C TYR A 1056 -6.53 -2.06 -8.41
N GLY A 1057 -6.34 -1.50 -9.65
CA GLY A 1057 -6.48 -2.08 -12.45
C GLY A 1057 -5.73 -3.05 -13.35
N GLY A 1058 -6.40 -4.05 -13.86
CA GLY A 1058 -7.76 -4.47 -13.54
C GLY A 1058 -8.80 -4.16 -14.61
N ASP A 1059 -8.84 -2.97 -15.19
CA ASP A 1059 -9.30 -2.92 -16.59
C ASP A 1059 -8.17 -2.29 -17.28
N SER A 1060 -7.09 -3.03 -17.40
CA SER A 1060 -6.12 -2.55 -18.33
C SER A 1060 -6.55 -2.88 -19.72
N SER A 1061 -7.70 -2.41 -20.23
CA SER A 1061 -8.02 -2.12 -21.65
C SER A 1061 -7.67 -0.65 -22.05
N ALA A 1062 -7.23 0.22 -21.13
CA ALA A 1062 -6.70 1.60 -21.27
C ALA A 1062 -5.47 2.19 -22.10
N VAL A 1063 -4.33 1.54 -22.46
CA VAL A 1063 -3.02 2.18 -22.77
C VAL A 1063 -2.06 1.61 -23.91
N ALA A 1064 -2.32 0.55 -24.69
CA ALA A 1064 -1.41 -0.26 -25.58
C ALA A 1064 -0.98 0.33 -26.89
N GLY A 1065 -1.73 1.32 -27.36
CA GLY A 1065 -1.21 2.50 -28.04
C GLY A 1065 0.26 2.78 -27.70
N SER A 1066 0.64 2.45 -26.47
CA SER A 1066 1.97 2.55 -25.89
C SER A 1066 2.40 1.33 -25.04
N ILE A 1067 1.67 0.20 -25.00
CA ILE A 1067 1.90 -1.01 -24.13
C ILE A 1067 2.18 -2.35 -24.84
N ASN A 1068 1.90 -2.62 -26.10
CA ASN A 1068 2.06 -4.00 -26.64
C ASN A 1068 2.78 -4.06 -27.97
N GLY A 1069 4.09 -4.19 -27.99
CA GLY A 1069 4.83 -4.02 -29.23
C GLY A 1069 6.32 -3.97 -29.02
N SER A 1070 6.94 -2.79 -29.02
CA SER A 1070 8.37 -2.72 -29.39
C SER A 1070 9.47 -2.58 -28.31
N ILE A 1071 9.26 -2.01 -27.11
CA ILE A 1071 10.37 -1.87 -26.13
C ILE A 1071 10.10 -2.73 -24.87
N PRO A 1072 11.05 -3.60 -24.43
CA PRO A 1072 10.75 -4.67 -23.48
C PRO A 1072 11.01 -4.37 -21.98
N THR A 1073 10.46 -5.28 -21.18
CA THR A 1073 10.40 -5.43 -19.71
C THR A 1073 11.73 -5.61 -18.96
N ILE A 1074 11.88 -5.06 -17.72
CA ILE A 1074 12.83 -5.61 -16.70
C ILE A 1074 12.39 -5.79 -15.20
N GLN A 1075 11.99 -4.79 -14.35
CA GLN A 1075 11.63 -5.01 -12.91
C GLN A 1075 10.24 -4.56 -12.37
N ILE A 1076 9.41 -5.52 -11.93
CA ILE A 1076 8.16 -5.26 -11.21
C ILE A 1076 8.45 -4.99 -9.69
N THR A 1077 7.61 -4.23 -8.99
CA THR A 1077 7.49 -4.16 -7.53
C THR A 1077 5.99 -4.13 -7.15
N SER A 1078 5.56 -3.95 -5.89
CA SER A 1078 4.13 -4.15 -5.57
C SER A 1078 3.70 -3.73 -4.16
N THR A 1079 2.48 -3.27 -4.11
CA THR A 1079 1.73 -2.68 -3.03
C THR A 1079 0.39 -3.39 -2.67
N ASP A 1080 -0.84 -2.83 -2.79
CA ASP A 1080 -2.09 -3.52 -2.39
C ASP A 1080 -3.17 -3.80 -3.54
N SER A 1081 -2.94 -3.33 -4.80
CA SER A 1081 -3.88 -2.91 -5.93
C SER A 1081 -3.14 -2.66 -7.30
N ALA A 1082 -2.79 -1.40 -7.69
CA ALA A 1082 -2.42 -0.97 -9.01
C ALA A 1082 -1.04 -1.18 -9.59
N PHE A 1083 -1.15 -1.66 -10.80
CA PHE A 1083 -0.20 -2.01 -11.82
C PHE A 1083 0.81 -0.81 -12.10
N ALA A 1084 1.90 -0.81 -12.90
CA ALA A 1084 3.14 0.06 -12.77
C ALA A 1084 4.50 -0.62 -13.11
N ALA A 1085 5.61 0.05 -13.49
CA ALA A 1085 6.78 -0.70 -14.01
C ALA A 1085 8.24 -0.19 -13.99
N LEU A 1086 9.16 -0.87 -14.69
CA LEU A 1086 10.45 -0.36 -15.18
C LEU A 1086 10.74 -0.93 -16.61
N ARG A 1087 11.03 -0.09 -17.62
CA ARG A 1087 11.45 -0.50 -18.98
C ARG A 1087 12.96 -0.62 -19.19
N SER A 1088 13.34 -1.42 -20.19
CA SER A 1088 14.70 -1.46 -20.72
C SER A 1088 15.28 -0.13 -21.22
N ASP A 1089 14.48 0.84 -21.67
CA ASP A 1089 14.91 2.21 -22.03
C ASP A 1089 14.92 3.18 -20.83
N GLY A 1090 14.57 2.72 -19.63
CA GLY A 1090 14.73 3.50 -18.40
C GLY A 1090 13.57 4.47 -18.14
N SER A 1091 12.34 3.99 -18.36
CA SER A 1091 11.11 4.76 -18.60
C SER A 1091 9.86 4.08 -17.93
N VAL A 1092 8.90 4.79 -17.26
CA VAL A 1092 7.51 4.45 -16.70
C VAL A 1092 6.45 5.45 -17.09
N ILE A 1093 5.24 4.98 -16.79
CA ILE A 1093 3.89 5.29 -17.17
C ILE A 1093 3.02 4.66 -16.04
N ALA A 1094 2.27 5.44 -15.29
CA ALA A 1094 1.20 4.95 -14.41
C ALA A 1094 -0.11 4.73 -15.24
N TRP A 1095 -1.15 4.00 -14.84
CA TRP A 1095 -2.45 3.96 -15.53
C TRP A 1095 -3.53 4.16 -14.49
N GLY A 1096 -4.79 3.93 -14.81
CA GLY A 1096 -5.72 3.72 -13.74
C GLY A 1096 -5.99 4.86 -12.78
N ASN A 1097 -6.54 4.43 -11.67
CA ASN A 1097 -7.05 5.25 -10.63
C ASN A 1097 -5.99 6.23 -10.04
N GLN A 1098 -5.95 7.47 -10.55
CA GLN A 1098 -5.54 8.78 -9.96
C GLN A 1098 -5.56 9.05 -8.46
N SER A 1099 -6.66 8.83 -7.76
CA SER A 1099 -6.87 9.42 -6.43
C SER A 1099 -6.44 8.46 -5.31
N TYR A 1100 -6.27 7.16 -5.61
CA TYR A 1100 -5.13 6.42 -5.09
C TYR A 1100 -3.94 6.37 -6.11
N GLY A 1101 -3.67 7.40 -6.91
CA GLY A 1101 -2.37 7.62 -7.55
C GLY A 1101 -2.04 7.07 -8.96
N GLY A 1102 -2.95 6.81 -9.87
CA GLY A 1102 -2.63 6.08 -11.10
C GLY A 1102 -2.08 6.84 -12.31
N SER A 1103 -2.13 8.15 -12.31
CA SER A 1103 -2.20 8.96 -13.49
C SER A 1103 -1.38 10.31 -13.48
N ILE A 1104 -0.14 10.41 -14.03
CA ILE A 1104 0.78 11.62 -13.91
C ILE A 1104 0.28 12.98 -14.45
N SER A 1105 0.94 14.11 -14.11
CA SER A 1105 0.43 15.48 -14.36
C SER A 1105 1.48 16.62 -14.62
N ARG A 1106 1.16 17.56 -15.53
CA ARG A 1106 1.94 18.79 -15.88
C ARG A 1106 2.17 19.64 -14.68
N GLY A 1107 1.15 19.81 -13.86
CA GLY A 1107 1.14 20.71 -12.72
C GLY A 1107 2.23 20.37 -11.73
N ALA A 1108 2.70 19.14 -11.78
CA ALA A 1108 3.77 18.66 -10.94
C ALA A 1108 5.14 18.63 -11.68
N ALA A 1109 5.12 18.70 -13.01
CA ALA A 1109 6.22 19.18 -13.86
C ALA A 1109 6.15 20.71 -14.15
N LEU A 1110 5.46 21.45 -13.28
CA LEU A 1110 5.23 22.91 -13.33
C LEU A 1110 5.24 23.56 -11.94
N ALA A 1111 4.91 22.80 -10.89
CA ALA A 1111 5.35 23.03 -9.51
C ALA A 1111 6.88 22.87 -9.37
N SER A 1112 7.55 22.50 -10.47
CA SER A 1112 8.98 22.28 -10.60
C SER A 1112 9.79 23.49 -11.05
N TYR A 1113 9.17 24.66 -11.18
CA TYR A 1113 9.74 25.83 -11.87
C TYR A 1113 9.41 27.17 -11.20
#